data_AF-A0A933G5W2-F1
#
_entry.id   AF-A0A933G5W2-F1
#
_cell.length_a   1.000
_cell.length_b   1.000
_cell.length_c   1.000
_cell.angle_alpha   90.00
_cell.angle_beta   90.00
_cell.angle_gamma   90.00
#
_symmetry.space_group_name_H-M   'P 1'
#
loop_
_entity.id
_entity.type
_entity.pdbx_description
1 polymer ?
#
loop_
_entity_poly.entity_id
_entity_poly.type
_entity_poly.pdbx_seq_one_letter_code
_entity_poly.pdbx_strand_id
1 'polypeptide(L)'
;MGLPERVALVGLLAMACSAIGAGLGGEPVNVLSNGGFEEGLAGWEPSPGQSLVSDQAIAHSGAACLTGKLTESRQALSLRRRVAVNAGRRYEFSIWARATNGSKLALFIVPPEQSERKPVANWTELPDQWRRYSSPVTVDADGPLGLEIVAPSSFGAPPGQIWVDDIALMETPMPTLTPVSEGEGFNDEPAMSLAADGSVWVAWVSFREGADSLQVARFQPDGPGFRRLGAWQVVGGEKTYILNPHAAAAGPGAFVVYASEVDGEWNVYAVPCGSDGPGRPVAVTSAPGVDVKPVAAWHNGTLWVAWESNRNGSRQVFAASIRNGQASEAVPMSPANKPAYAPSITVLAGGEVCVAYHSFRENNYDVYLRRRSAEGSWQDETRLTRSPSIDRHPVLFARGDDLWIVYENARTEEYNIGRTNRRRLYVGRITAEGLLSPAGAAADSPLAGRCEAGSPAIDPDGRLWLGYLQPRSPHAGWDRLVTCFAAGRWQGTRLLTSRTGLDRRPVLAVNGSRAIVALQTDTIPGSWPDREQSAKSTSDIFLTSLDTASVPAGGPMQFEPLAESREPFEPAKLRVERGEDLPTPSIEYQGRKLNLYFGDLHEHTDVSVCNRLGDQSIDESYQHMRDIARYDFACATDHGYCINPYLWSYTAKMARTNEDRGRFLTFLAEEWTSTFEEYSEAHPYGFYGHRNLIFADPYFPRWWNARNYQTPAQVWEDLRKFNANFVHIPHQLADTGNVPTDWNFTDETAQPVAEIFQVRGSYEYKGTPREAVRTTPDKGSFLQDAWARGIVIGVIASPDHGGGYGKACVYAPDLTRTAILDALRARRCYGTSAAKIVLDVRVDGHLMGEKVATMPGKSVTVKVVARCPGDIDRIEVCRNNQFIYTKNPDGREAEFVFVDREPLAQRSYYYVRVIQKDEEIAWSSPVWFGAP
;
A
#
# COMPACT_ATOMS: atom_id res chain seq x y z
N MET A 1 -6.50 22.64 -44.42
CA MET A 1 -5.38 23.59 -44.33
C MET A 1 -5.20 23.97 -42.87
N GLY A 2 -4.01 23.75 -42.32
CA GLY A 2 -3.51 24.39 -41.09
C GLY A 2 -3.91 23.79 -39.73
N LEU A 3 -3.20 22.74 -39.29
CA LEU A 3 -3.06 22.37 -37.88
C LEU A 3 -1.56 22.44 -37.53
N PRO A 4 -1.12 23.20 -36.50
CA PRO A 4 0.24 23.14 -36.01
C PRO A 4 0.36 22.28 -34.74
N GLU A 5 1.36 21.39 -34.79
CA GLU A 5 2.33 21.02 -33.75
C GLU A 5 1.83 20.64 -32.34
N ARG A 6 1.73 19.33 -32.10
CA ARG A 6 1.99 18.73 -30.78
C ARG A 6 3.45 18.30 -30.72
N VAL A 7 4.23 18.98 -29.89
CA VAL A 7 5.60 18.60 -29.50
C VAL A 7 5.53 17.31 -28.68
N ALA A 8 6.03 16.21 -29.26
CA ALA A 8 6.28 14.97 -28.55
C ALA A 8 7.60 15.11 -27.76
N LEU A 9 7.51 15.20 -26.44
CA LEU A 9 8.65 15.03 -25.55
C LEU A 9 8.57 13.63 -24.93
N VAL A 10 9.04 12.63 -25.68
CA VAL A 10 9.38 11.30 -25.14
C VAL A 10 10.87 11.13 -25.34
N GLY A 11 11.64 11.64 -24.39
CA GLY A 11 13.09 11.50 -24.33
C GLY A 11 13.46 10.48 -23.26
N LEU A 12 14.15 9.42 -23.67
CA LEU A 12 14.71 8.32 -22.89
C LEU A 12 15.40 8.79 -21.60
N LEU A 13 14.95 8.26 -20.45
CA LEU A 13 15.82 8.08 -19.27
C LEU A 13 16.55 6.75 -19.43
N ALA A 14 17.67 6.78 -20.14
CA ALA A 14 18.72 5.77 -19.97
C ALA A 14 19.64 6.29 -18.86
N MET A 15 19.45 5.80 -17.62
CA MET A 15 20.43 6.04 -16.56
C MET A 15 21.73 5.31 -16.93
N ALA A 16 22.74 6.08 -17.31
CA ALA A 16 24.11 5.61 -17.39
C ALA A 16 24.67 5.50 -15.96
N CYS A 17 24.82 4.28 -15.44
CA CYS A 17 25.67 4.04 -14.29
C CYS A 17 27.13 4.23 -14.72
N SER A 18 27.73 5.38 -14.41
CA SER A 18 29.17 5.58 -14.58
C SER A 18 29.73 6.59 -13.59
N ALA A 19 30.19 6.07 -12.44
CA ALA A 19 31.45 6.38 -11.75
C ALA A 19 31.37 5.82 -10.32
N ILE A 20 31.91 4.62 -10.12
CA ILE A 20 32.00 3.95 -8.81
C ILE A 20 32.98 4.75 -7.94
N GLY A 21 32.46 5.57 -7.03
CA GLY A 21 33.19 5.93 -5.81
C GLY A 21 33.18 4.72 -4.87
N ALA A 22 34.29 4.48 -4.17
CA ALA A 22 34.44 3.37 -3.22
C ALA A 22 33.17 3.20 -2.35
N GLY A 23 32.50 2.05 -2.49
CA GLY A 23 31.22 1.79 -1.86
C GLY A 23 31.26 1.77 -0.33
N LEU A 24 30.07 1.84 0.29
CA LEU A 24 29.81 1.84 1.74
C LEU A 24 30.16 0.51 2.47
N GLY A 25 31.07 -0.28 1.93
CA GLY A 25 31.37 -1.67 2.24
C GLY A 25 32.01 -2.33 1.02
N GLY A 26 32.68 -3.48 1.19
CA GLY A 26 33.44 -4.13 0.11
C GLY A 26 32.65 -4.22 -1.20
N GLU A 27 33.32 -3.90 -2.31
CA GLU A 27 32.74 -3.89 -3.65
C GLU A 27 32.03 -5.22 -3.95
N PRO A 28 30.82 -5.21 -4.55
CA PRO A 28 30.17 -6.43 -4.99
C PRO A 28 31.13 -7.28 -5.82
N VAL A 29 31.25 -8.56 -5.49
CA VAL A 29 32.17 -9.47 -6.17
C VAL A 29 31.38 -10.27 -7.17
N ASN A 30 31.78 -10.25 -8.45
CA ASN A 30 31.20 -11.16 -9.43
C ASN A 30 31.68 -12.58 -9.11
N VAL A 31 30.79 -13.42 -8.58
CA VAL A 31 31.11 -14.84 -8.29
C VAL A 31 30.97 -15.73 -9.51
N LEU A 32 30.50 -15.16 -10.64
CA LEU A 32 30.38 -15.85 -11.92
C LEU A 32 31.58 -15.50 -12.81
N SER A 33 32.30 -16.53 -13.26
CA SER A 33 33.39 -16.39 -14.25
C SER A 33 32.91 -16.67 -15.67
N ASN A 34 33.63 -16.12 -16.66
CA ASN A 34 33.35 -16.31 -18.10
C ASN A 34 31.92 -15.91 -18.51
N GLY A 35 31.43 -14.78 -17.98
CA GLY A 35 30.10 -14.25 -18.26
C GLY A 35 29.93 -13.67 -19.68
N GLY A 36 31.01 -13.12 -20.24
CA GLY A 36 31.07 -12.61 -21.62
C GLY A 36 31.57 -13.63 -22.63
N PHE A 37 31.70 -14.91 -22.25
CA PHE A 37 32.09 -16.00 -23.16
C PHE A 37 33.46 -15.87 -23.86
N GLU A 38 34.36 -15.02 -23.35
CA GLU A 38 35.72 -14.82 -23.86
C GLU A 38 36.59 -16.09 -23.78
N GLU A 39 36.27 -16.98 -22.85
CA GLU A 39 36.89 -18.31 -22.72
C GLU A 39 36.02 -19.40 -23.37
N GLY A 40 35.20 -19.01 -24.36
CA GLY A 40 34.21 -19.88 -24.99
C GLY A 40 33.11 -20.28 -24.02
N LEU A 41 32.73 -21.56 -24.04
CA LEU A 41 31.66 -22.11 -23.19
C LEU A 41 32.17 -22.67 -21.84
N ALA A 42 33.36 -22.27 -21.38
CA ALA A 42 33.95 -22.82 -20.16
C ALA A 42 32.99 -22.72 -18.96
N GLY A 43 32.56 -23.88 -18.46
CA GLY A 43 31.61 -24.09 -17.36
C GLY A 43 30.16 -23.67 -17.67
N TRP A 44 29.82 -23.35 -18.91
CA TRP A 44 28.45 -23.12 -19.37
C TRP A 44 27.95 -24.35 -20.13
N GLU A 45 26.69 -24.71 -19.92
CA GLU A 45 26.02 -25.83 -20.57
C GLU A 45 24.85 -25.32 -21.42
N PRO A 46 25.09 -24.98 -22.71
CA PRO A 46 24.02 -24.58 -23.61
C PRO A 46 23.25 -25.80 -24.15
N SER A 47 21.96 -25.62 -24.42
CA SER A 47 21.12 -26.61 -25.08
C SER A 47 21.46 -26.71 -26.58
N PRO A 48 21.11 -27.84 -27.24
CA PRO A 48 21.21 -27.92 -28.70
C PRO A 48 20.51 -26.73 -29.39
N GLY A 49 21.16 -26.17 -30.41
CA GLY A 49 20.66 -25.00 -31.15
C GLY A 49 21.22 -23.65 -30.70
N GLN A 50 22.07 -23.63 -29.67
CA GLN A 50 22.88 -22.46 -29.33
C GLN A 50 24.32 -22.61 -29.84
N SER A 51 24.93 -21.48 -30.20
CA SER A 51 26.32 -21.42 -30.71
C SER A 51 27.00 -20.14 -30.27
N LEU A 52 28.31 -20.21 -30.05
CA LEU A 52 29.15 -19.05 -29.79
C LEU A 52 29.31 -18.22 -31.08
N VAL A 53 29.26 -16.90 -30.96
CA VAL A 53 29.60 -15.96 -32.02
C VAL A 53 30.81 -15.16 -31.56
N SER A 54 31.95 -15.39 -32.19
CA SER A 54 33.20 -14.66 -31.91
C SER A 54 33.36 -13.48 -32.88
N ASP A 55 32.52 -12.47 -32.71
CA ASP A 55 32.54 -11.23 -33.51
C ASP A 55 32.24 -10.02 -32.62
N GLN A 56 33.23 -9.15 -32.46
CA GLN A 56 33.14 -7.93 -31.67
C GLN A 56 32.09 -6.93 -32.20
N ALA A 57 31.72 -7.02 -33.48
CA ALA A 57 30.65 -6.20 -34.05
C ALA A 57 29.24 -6.69 -33.65
N ILE A 58 29.13 -7.93 -33.17
CA ILE A 58 27.86 -8.56 -32.78
C ILE A 58 27.73 -8.63 -31.25
N ALA A 59 28.82 -8.91 -30.55
CA ALA A 59 28.89 -8.97 -29.09
C ALA A 59 28.51 -7.64 -28.44
N HIS A 60 28.02 -7.68 -27.20
CA HIS A 60 27.74 -6.46 -26.44
C HIS A 60 29.04 -5.81 -25.99
N SER A 61 29.95 -6.63 -25.45
CA SER A 61 31.31 -6.24 -25.13
C SER A 61 32.27 -7.40 -25.44
N GLY A 62 33.59 -7.16 -25.37
CA GLY A 62 34.56 -8.21 -25.64
C GLY A 62 34.54 -8.71 -27.10
N ALA A 63 34.92 -9.97 -27.30
CA ALA A 63 35.05 -10.60 -28.61
C ALA A 63 34.01 -11.69 -28.87
N ALA A 64 33.21 -12.10 -27.88
CA ALA A 64 32.26 -13.20 -28.02
C ALA A 64 30.89 -12.94 -27.39
N CYS A 65 29.86 -13.60 -27.90
CA CYS A 65 28.55 -13.71 -27.25
C CYS A 65 27.89 -15.06 -27.60
N LEU A 66 26.84 -15.44 -26.88
CA LEU A 66 26.08 -16.65 -27.19
C LEU A 66 24.81 -16.31 -27.97
N THR A 67 24.51 -17.07 -29.02
CA THR A 67 23.27 -16.93 -29.78
C THR A 67 22.53 -18.25 -29.96
N GLY A 68 21.23 -18.20 -30.27
CA GLY A 68 20.48 -19.35 -30.75
C GLY A 68 19.16 -18.95 -31.41
N LYS A 69 18.61 -19.84 -32.25
CA LYS A 69 17.41 -19.60 -33.03
C LYS A 69 16.26 -20.52 -32.62
N LEU A 70 15.12 -19.93 -32.30
CA LEU A 70 13.84 -20.63 -32.18
C LEU A 70 13.11 -20.52 -33.52
N THR A 71 12.77 -21.64 -34.14
CA THR A 71 12.14 -21.66 -35.48
C THR A 71 10.65 -21.96 -35.42
N GLU A 72 10.19 -22.62 -34.37
CA GLU A 72 8.79 -23.06 -34.21
C GLU A 72 8.26 -22.66 -32.83
N SER A 73 6.93 -22.65 -32.67
CA SER A 73 6.30 -22.49 -31.36
C SER A 73 6.59 -23.66 -30.43
N ARG A 74 6.64 -23.41 -29.12
CA ARG A 74 6.87 -24.42 -28.06
C ARG A 74 8.27 -25.07 -28.06
N GLN A 75 9.26 -24.43 -28.68
CA GLN A 75 10.68 -24.70 -28.48
C GLN A 75 11.25 -23.87 -27.32
N ALA A 76 12.37 -24.29 -26.75
CA ALA A 76 13.13 -23.49 -25.80
C ALA A 76 14.63 -23.73 -25.96
N LEU A 77 15.42 -22.67 -25.80
CA LEU A 77 16.87 -22.75 -25.62
C LEU A 77 17.18 -22.55 -24.13
N SER A 78 18.07 -23.35 -23.56
CA SER A 78 18.47 -23.21 -22.16
C SER A 78 19.98 -23.15 -22.02
N LEU A 79 20.45 -22.20 -21.22
CA LEU A 79 21.85 -22.03 -20.85
C LEU A 79 21.97 -22.25 -19.34
N ARG A 80 22.79 -23.23 -18.93
CA ARG A 80 22.95 -23.60 -17.52
C ARG A 80 24.35 -23.34 -16.99
N ARG A 81 24.43 -22.98 -15.71
CA ARG A 81 25.69 -22.80 -14.96
C ARG A 81 25.48 -23.20 -13.51
N ARG A 82 26.50 -23.77 -12.87
CA ARG A 82 26.56 -23.89 -11.40
C ARG A 82 27.53 -22.86 -10.84
N VAL A 83 27.12 -22.17 -9.79
CA VAL A 83 27.93 -21.16 -9.09
C VAL A 83 27.89 -21.44 -7.59
N ALA A 84 29.04 -21.39 -6.92
CA ALA A 84 29.08 -21.52 -5.47
C ALA A 84 28.52 -20.25 -4.81
N VAL A 85 27.61 -20.44 -3.86
CA VAL A 85 26.93 -19.38 -3.12
C VAL A 85 26.91 -19.70 -1.63
N ASN A 86 26.71 -18.67 -0.82
CA ASN A 86 26.63 -18.74 0.63
C ASN A 86 25.28 -18.18 1.08
N ALA A 87 24.64 -18.86 2.03
CA ALA A 87 23.46 -18.40 2.72
C ALA A 87 23.69 -17.04 3.40
N GLY A 88 22.63 -16.24 3.47
CA GLY A 88 22.69 -14.93 4.13
C GLY A 88 23.45 -13.85 3.35
N ARG A 89 23.92 -14.14 2.13
CA ARG A 89 24.38 -13.15 1.15
C ARG A 89 23.23 -12.74 0.24
N ARG A 90 23.37 -11.61 -0.47
CA ARG A 90 22.52 -11.27 -1.62
C ARG A 90 23.32 -11.40 -2.89
N TYR A 91 22.68 -12.00 -3.89
CA TYR A 91 23.21 -12.08 -5.23
C TYR A 91 22.34 -11.22 -6.15
N GLU A 92 22.97 -10.44 -7.02
CA GLU A 92 22.29 -9.72 -8.10
C GLU A 92 22.71 -10.35 -9.42
N PHE A 93 21.77 -11.00 -10.10
CA PHE A 93 22.00 -11.50 -11.45
C PHE A 93 21.85 -10.36 -12.44
N SER A 94 22.74 -10.29 -13.44
CA SER A 94 22.51 -9.43 -14.61
C SER A 94 22.98 -10.09 -15.91
N ILE A 95 22.34 -9.72 -17.01
CA ILE A 95 22.60 -10.22 -18.35
C ILE A 95 22.31 -9.13 -19.38
N TRP A 96 23.13 -9.04 -20.41
CA TRP A 96 22.78 -8.29 -21.61
C TRP A 96 22.11 -9.24 -22.60
N ALA A 97 20.97 -8.82 -23.15
CA ALA A 97 20.23 -9.63 -24.12
C ALA A 97 19.57 -8.78 -25.20
N ARG A 98 19.45 -9.37 -26.38
CA ARG A 98 18.66 -8.86 -27.52
C ARG A 98 18.01 -10.01 -28.29
N ALA A 99 16.93 -9.71 -29.00
CA ALA A 99 16.23 -10.71 -29.80
C ALA A 99 15.59 -10.12 -31.05
N THR A 100 15.36 -10.96 -32.07
CA THR A 100 14.44 -10.61 -33.16
C THR A 100 12.99 -10.88 -32.73
N ASN A 101 12.05 -10.12 -33.28
CA ASN A 101 10.60 -10.31 -33.11
C ASN A 101 10.06 -10.16 -31.67
N GLY A 102 10.81 -9.57 -30.73
CA GLY A 102 10.32 -9.40 -29.36
C GLY A 102 10.19 -10.71 -28.59
N SER A 103 11.16 -11.62 -28.74
CA SER A 103 11.20 -12.89 -27.99
C SER A 103 11.32 -12.67 -26.47
N LYS A 104 11.35 -13.76 -25.69
CA LYS A 104 11.34 -13.74 -24.21
C LYS A 104 12.60 -14.37 -23.62
N LEU A 105 12.96 -13.97 -22.40
CA LEU A 105 14.04 -14.54 -21.61
C LEU A 105 13.56 -14.73 -20.16
N ALA A 106 13.79 -15.90 -19.59
CA ALA A 106 13.45 -16.22 -18.22
C ALA A 106 14.68 -16.71 -17.45
N LEU A 107 14.77 -16.34 -16.18
CA LEU A 107 15.77 -16.83 -15.24
C LEU A 107 15.09 -17.78 -14.26
N PHE A 108 15.62 -19.00 -14.16
CA PHE A 108 15.32 -19.97 -13.12
C PHE A 108 16.57 -20.22 -12.29
N ILE A 109 16.37 -20.59 -11.04
CA ILE A 109 17.43 -21.10 -10.17
C ILE A 109 17.08 -22.49 -9.67
N VAL A 110 18.10 -23.32 -9.44
CA VAL A 110 18.01 -24.54 -8.64
C VAL A 110 18.74 -24.23 -7.33
N PRO A 111 18.01 -23.95 -6.23
CA PRO A 111 18.63 -23.61 -4.97
C PRO A 111 19.58 -24.71 -4.47
N PRO A 112 20.61 -24.38 -3.69
CA PRO A 112 21.44 -25.38 -3.03
C PRO A 112 20.58 -26.37 -2.26
N GLU A 113 20.96 -27.65 -2.30
CA GLU A 113 20.27 -28.77 -1.63
C GLU A 113 18.85 -29.07 -2.14
N GLN A 114 18.36 -28.37 -3.16
CA GLN A 114 17.06 -28.62 -3.79
C GLN A 114 17.22 -29.22 -5.19
N SER A 115 16.26 -30.06 -5.61
CA SER A 115 16.21 -30.64 -6.95
C SER A 115 15.27 -29.88 -7.89
N GLU A 116 14.33 -29.11 -7.36
CA GLU A 116 13.35 -28.35 -8.13
C GLU A 116 13.87 -26.95 -8.48
N ARG A 117 13.61 -26.51 -9.71
CA ARG A 117 13.92 -25.15 -10.13
C ARG A 117 12.81 -24.18 -9.71
N LYS A 118 13.19 -22.96 -9.34
CA LYS A 118 12.29 -21.84 -9.00
C LYS A 118 12.43 -20.72 -10.03
N PRO A 119 11.32 -20.13 -10.53
CA PRO A 119 11.40 -18.95 -11.38
C PRO A 119 11.88 -17.74 -10.56
N VAL A 120 12.77 -16.93 -11.15
CA VAL A 120 13.30 -15.70 -10.53
C VAL A 120 12.93 -14.46 -11.32
N ALA A 121 13.01 -14.50 -12.66
CA ALA A 121 12.66 -13.38 -13.51
C ALA A 121 12.11 -13.84 -14.85
N ASN A 122 11.25 -13.02 -15.46
CA ASN A 122 10.74 -13.22 -16.81
C ASN A 122 10.69 -11.87 -17.52
N TRP A 123 11.51 -11.72 -18.55
CA TRP A 123 11.63 -10.53 -19.37
C TRP A 123 11.02 -10.79 -20.74
N THR A 124 10.02 -9.99 -21.09
CA THR A 124 9.27 -10.11 -22.35
C THR A 124 9.63 -9.01 -23.33
N GLU A 125 9.38 -9.22 -24.62
CA GLU A 125 9.56 -8.20 -25.67
C GLU A 125 11.01 -7.70 -25.74
N LEU A 126 11.97 -8.65 -25.80
CA LEU A 126 13.38 -8.29 -25.94
C LEU A 126 13.60 -7.48 -27.24
N PRO A 127 14.24 -6.30 -27.17
CA PRO A 127 14.49 -5.47 -28.34
C PRO A 127 15.58 -6.07 -29.23
N ASP A 128 15.69 -5.55 -30.46
CA ASP A 128 16.75 -5.89 -31.41
C ASP A 128 18.12 -5.27 -31.05
N GLN A 129 18.12 -4.26 -30.19
CA GLN A 129 19.30 -3.66 -29.57
C GLN A 129 19.64 -4.32 -28.23
N TRP A 130 20.92 -4.29 -27.85
CA TRP A 130 21.34 -4.77 -26.54
C TRP A 130 20.65 -4.00 -25.40
N ARG A 131 20.04 -4.74 -24.47
CA ARG A 131 19.49 -4.19 -23.23
C ARG A 131 19.99 -5.03 -22.05
N ARG A 132 20.34 -4.35 -20.96
CA ARG A 132 20.67 -4.99 -19.70
C ARG A 132 19.41 -5.36 -18.94
N TYR A 133 19.39 -6.56 -18.40
CA TYR A 133 18.38 -7.06 -17.49
C TYR A 133 19.05 -7.47 -16.18
N SER A 134 18.36 -7.30 -15.06
CA SER A 134 18.83 -7.76 -13.76
C SER A 134 17.69 -8.26 -12.89
N SER A 135 18.02 -9.11 -11.92
CA SER A 135 17.10 -9.55 -10.89
C SER A 135 17.87 -10.01 -9.64
N PRO A 136 17.36 -9.74 -8.43
CA PRO A 136 17.93 -10.32 -7.22
C PRO A 136 17.74 -11.84 -7.20
N VAL A 137 18.75 -12.54 -6.68
CA VAL A 137 18.76 -13.99 -6.45
C VAL A 137 18.93 -14.24 -4.96
N THR A 138 17.93 -14.88 -4.36
CA THR A 138 17.95 -15.28 -2.94
C THR A 138 18.48 -16.70 -2.81
N VAL A 139 19.32 -16.91 -1.80
CA VAL A 139 19.92 -18.20 -1.48
C VAL A 139 19.78 -18.44 0.03
N ASP A 140 19.17 -19.56 0.40
CA ASP A 140 18.85 -19.90 1.79
C ASP A 140 19.84 -20.89 2.43
N ALA A 141 20.69 -21.53 1.62
CA ALA A 141 21.67 -22.53 2.05
C ALA A 141 23.00 -22.35 1.31
N ASP A 142 24.11 -22.74 1.94
CA ASP A 142 25.42 -22.77 1.28
C ASP A 142 25.45 -23.85 0.21
N GLY A 143 26.18 -23.63 -0.88
CA GLY A 143 26.46 -24.68 -1.87
C GLY A 143 26.30 -24.23 -3.33
N PRO A 144 26.19 -25.17 -4.28
CA PRO A 144 26.09 -24.84 -5.70
C PRO A 144 24.67 -24.42 -6.07
N LEU A 145 24.50 -23.16 -6.45
CA LEU A 145 23.30 -22.64 -7.11
C LEU A 145 23.33 -23.01 -8.60
N GLY A 146 22.29 -23.68 -9.08
CA GLY A 146 22.08 -23.82 -10.53
C GLY A 146 21.42 -22.56 -11.09
N LEU A 147 22.04 -21.89 -12.05
CA LEU A 147 21.41 -20.88 -12.89
C LEU A 147 20.91 -21.56 -14.17
N GLU A 148 19.66 -21.31 -14.54
CA GLU A 148 19.08 -21.76 -15.80
C GLU A 148 18.41 -20.58 -16.51
N ILE A 149 19.03 -20.11 -17.59
CA ILE A 149 18.53 -19.02 -18.42
C ILE A 149 17.80 -19.65 -19.60
N VAL A 150 16.51 -19.37 -19.74
CA VAL A 150 15.64 -20.01 -20.74
C VAL A 150 15.09 -18.97 -21.69
N ALA A 151 15.24 -19.24 -22.98
CA ALA A 151 14.63 -18.50 -24.07
C ALA A 151 13.51 -19.36 -24.69
N PRO A 152 12.23 -19.13 -24.33
CA PRO A 152 11.11 -19.93 -24.84
C PRO A 152 10.43 -19.31 -26.07
N SER A 153 9.76 -20.16 -26.85
CA SER A 153 8.76 -19.79 -27.88
C SER A 153 7.35 -20.29 -27.52
N SER A 154 7.09 -20.46 -26.22
CA SER A 154 5.81 -20.81 -25.61
C SER A 154 5.25 -19.63 -24.80
N PHE A 155 4.03 -19.74 -24.28
CA PHE A 155 3.40 -18.71 -23.43
C PHE A 155 3.38 -17.31 -24.07
N GLY A 156 3.06 -17.23 -25.37
CA GLY A 156 2.99 -15.98 -26.14
C GLY A 156 4.35 -15.38 -26.51
N ALA A 157 5.46 -16.12 -26.40
CA ALA A 157 6.75 -15.72 -26.95
C ALA A 157 6.85 -16.07 -28.45
N PRO A 158 7.14 -15.10 -29.34
CA PRO A 158 7.34 -15.40 -30.75
C PRO A 158 8.69 -16.10 -31.00
N PRO A 159 8.77 -17.02 -31.98
CA PRO A 159 10.04 -17.55 -32.46
C PRO A 159 10.96 -16.43 -32.99
N GLY A 160 12.25 -16.56 -32.74
CA GLY A 160 13.25 -15.55 -33.07
C GLY A 160 14.68 -16.01 -32.77
N GLN A 161 15.63 -15.23 -33.27
CA GLN A 161 17.04 -15.32 -32.88
C GLN A 161 17.26 -14.51 -31.60
N ILE A 162 18.03 -15.05 -30.67
CA ILE A 162 18.34 -14.42 -29.39
C ILE A 162 19.85 -14.38 -29.21
N TRP A 163 20.35 -13.30 -28.62
CA TRP A 163 21.75 -13.16 -28.20
C TRP A 163 21.79 -12.79 -26.72
N VAL A 164 22.75 -13.39 -26.01
CA VAL A 164 23.05 -13.07 -24.62
C VAL A 164 24.54 -12.86 -24.42
N ASP A 165 24.89 -11.97 -23.51
CA ASP A 165 26.27 -11.58 -23.23
C ASP A 165 26.41 -11.00 -21.81
N ASP A 166 27.65 -10.87 -21.34
CA ASP A 166 28.04 -10.19 -20.10
C ASP A 166 27.21 -10.61 -18.88
N ILE A 167 27.08 -11.93 -18.68
CA ILE A 167 26.35 -12.49 -17.55
C ILE A 167 27.16 -12.29 -16.27
N ALA A 168 26.53 -11.77 -15.22
CA ALA A 168 27.16 -11.59 -13.92
C ALA A 168 26.24 -12.08 -12.80
N LEU A 169 26.85 -12.57 -11.72
CA LEU A 169 26.18 -12.82 -10.46
C LEU A 169 26.98 -12.11 -9.36
N MET A 170 26.51 -10.92 -8.97
CA MET A 170 27.23 -10.05 -8.05
C MET A 170 26.85 -10.41 -6.61
N GLU A 171 27.79 -10.94 -5.83
CA GLU A 171 27.62 -11.16 -4.39
C GLU A 171 27.84 -9.85 -3.62
N THR A 172 26.88 -9.51 -2.75
CA THR A 172 27.02 -8.40 -1.79
C THR A 172 27.25 -8.95 -0.39
N PRO A 173 28.35 -8.58 0.29
CA PRO A 173 28.54 -8.87 1.72
C PRO A 173 27.52 -8.17 2.61
N MET A 174 26.83 -8.94 3.47
CA MET A 174 25.88 -8.40 4.44
C MET A 174 26.58 -7.98 5.75
N PRO A 175 26.15 -6.88 6.40
CA PRO A 175 26.62 -6.56 7.74
C PRO A 175 26.11 -7.61 8.76
N THR A 176 26.79 -7.69 9.91
CA THR A 176 26.38 -8.59 10.99
C THR A 176 25.03 -8.16 11.56
N LEU A 177 24.10 -9.11 11.71
CA LEU A 177 22.83 -8.91 12.40
C LEU A 177 22.92 -9.43 13.84
N THR A 178 22.45 -8.64 14.79
CA THR A 178 22.23 -9.05 16.19
C THR A 178 20.72 -9.14 16.45
N PRO A 179 20.17 -10.31 16.80
CA PRO A 179 18.75 -10.44 17.12
C PRO A 179 18.34 -9.62 18.34
N VAL A 180 17.20 -8.91 18.25
CA VAL A 180 16.62 -8.12 19.35
C VAL A 180 15.40 -8.83 19.96
N SER A 181 14.52 -9.39 19.15
CA SER A 181 13.28 -10.05 19.60
C SER A 181 13.41 -11.55 19.93
N GLU A 182 14.56 -12.17 19.62
CA GLU A 182 14.85 -13.59 19.89
C GLU A 182 13.80 -14.60 19.35
N GLY A 183 13.01 -14.22 18.34
CA GLY A 183 12.05 -15.12 17.66
C GLY A 183 10.71 -15.31 18.36
N GLU A 184 10.47 -14.69 19.52
CA GLU A 184 9.20 -14.83 20.25
C GLU A 184 8.11 -13.90 19.71
N GLY A 185 6.97 -14.46 19.30
CA GLY A 185 5.82 -13.70 18.78
C GLY A 185 6.03 -13.14 17.38
N PHE A 186 5.10 -12.29 16.94
CA PHE A 186 5.26 -11.50 15.72
C PHE A 186 5.73 -10.10 16.09
N ASN A 187 6.98 -9.75 15.75
CA ASN A 187 7.63 -8.53 16.24
C ASN A 187 7.67 -7.45 15.15
N ASP A 188 7.19 -6.25 15.45
CA ASP A 188 7.01 -5.19 14.48
C ASP A 188 7.20 -3.78 15.08
N GLU A 189 7.21 -2.77 14.22
CA GLU A 189 7.35 -1.34 14.53
C GLU A 189 8.57 -1.04 15.41
N PRO A 190 9.81 -1.31 14.94
CA PRO A 190 11.00 -1.03 15.71
C PRO A 190 11.19 0.48 15.92
N ALA A 191 11.50 0.85 17.15
CA ALA A 191 11.93 2.18 17.56
C ALA A 191 13.30 2.09 18.25
N MET A 192 14.17 3.07 18.03
CA MET A 192 15.52 3.06 18.59
C MET A 192 15.98 4.45 19.01
N SER A 193 16.74 4.53 20.09
CA SER A 193 17.49 5.73 20.46
C SER A 193 18.90 5.37 20.96
N LEU A 194 19.83 6.31 20.80
CA LEU A 194 21.20 6.21 21.30
C LEU A 194 21.33 7.08 22.56
N ALA A 195 21.56 6.46 23.72
CA ALA A 195 21.78 7.17 24.97
C ALA A 195 23.17 7.83 25.02
N ALA A 196 23.33 8.83 25.88
CA ALA A 196 24.56 9.60 26.03
C ALA A 196 25.75 8.76 26.55
N ASP A 197 25.50 7.63 27.19
CA ASP A 197 26.54 6.67 27.61
C ASP A 197 26.94 5.68 26.49
N GLY A 198 26.38 5.87 25.29
CA GLY A 198 26.66 5.05 24.10
C GLY A 198 25.85 3.75 24.03
N SER A 199 24.98 3.48 25.01
CA SER A 199 24.05 2.34 24.95
C SER A 199 22.91 2.60 23.96
N VAL A 200 22.43 1.53 23.34
CA VAL A 200 21.34 1.56 22.36
C VAL A 200 20.08 1.01 23.01
N TRP A 201 19.01 1.80 23.02
CA TRP A 201 17.68 1.40 23.47
C TRP A 201 16.82 1.08 22.26
N VAL A 202 16.20 -0.10 22.25
CA VAL A 202 15.29 -0.54 21.19
C VAL A 202 13.95 -0.89 21.82
N ALA A 203 12.85 -0.39 21.25
CA ALA A 203 11.49 -0.74 21.61
C ALA A 203 10.76 -1.30 20.38
N TRP A 204 9.81 -2.20 20.58
CA TRP A 204 9.02 -2.79 19.49
C TRP A 204 7.69 -3.33 20.01
N VAL A 205 6.73 -3.49 19.12
CA VAL A 205 5.47 -4.20 19.41
C VAL A 205 5.68 -5.68 19.14
N SER A 206 5.32 -6.54 20.09
CA SER A 206 5.35 -7.99 19.91
C SER A 206 3.95 -8.55 20.13
N PHE A 207 3.40 -9.18 19.09
CA PHE A 207 2.10 -9.85 19.18
C PHE A 207 2.29 -11.31 19.61
N ARG A 208 1.75 -11.62 20.78
CA ARG A 208 1.91 -12.90 21.48
C ARG A 208 0.55 -13.35 21.96
N GLU A 209 0.21 -14.62 21.72
CA GLU A 209 -0.99 -15.24 22.28
C GLU A 209 -2.30 -14.46 22.02
N GLY A 210 -2.40 -13.77 20.89
CA GLY A 210 -3.61 -13.03 20.50
C GLY A 210 -3.67 -11.57 20.99
N ALA A 211 -2.61 -11.05 21.62
CA ALA A 211 -2.55 -9.66 22.07
C ALA A 211 -1.18 -9.00 21.81
N ASP A 212 -1.17 -7.66 21.80
CA ASP A 212 0.07 -6.90 21.70
C ASP A 212 0.78 -6.81 23.05
N SER A 213 2.09 -6.66 22.99
CA SER A 213 2.94 -6.27 24.11
C SER A 213 3.99 -5.26 23.64
N LEU A 214 4.31 -4.27 24.47
CA LEU A 214 5.42 -3.36 24.23
C LEU A 214 6.67 -3.93 24.89
N GLN A 215 7.67 -4.21 24.07
CA GLN A 215 8.96 -4.74 24.50
C GLN A 215 10.01 -3.64 24.42
N VAL A 216 10.98 -3.67 25.34
CA VAL A 216 12.13 -2.76 25.37
C VAL A 216 13.38 -3.55 25.70
N ALA A 217 14.48 -3.29 25.01
CA ALA A 217 15.78 -3.86 25.31
C ALA A 217 16.90 -2.82 25.19
N ARG A 218 17.95 -3.03 25.97
CA ARG A 218 19.14 -2.19 26.03
C ARG A 218 20.36 -2.97 25.59
N PHE A 219 21.20 -2.37 24.75
CA PHE A 219 22.39 -2.99 24.19
C PHE A 219 23.62 -2.09 24.33
N GLN A 220 24.79 -2.71 24.40
CA GLN A 220 26.08 -2.05 24.23
C GLN A 220 26.69 -2.48 22.89
N PRO A 221 27.24 -1.57 22.07
CA PRO A 221 28.09 -1.96 20.96
C PRO A 221 29.26 -2.85 21.41
N ASP A 222 29.47 -3.97 20.72
CA ASP A 222 30.51 -4.98 21.06
C ASP A 222 31.08 -5.60 19.77
N GLY A 223 32.33 -5.25 19.43
CA GLY A 223 32.90 -5.60 18.12
C GLY A 223 32.01 -5.10 16.97
N PRO A 224 31.77 -5.88 15.90
CA PRO A 224 30.80 -5.51 14.84
C PRO A 224 29.32 -5.72 15.23
N GLY A 225 29.04 -6.31 16.40
CA GLY A 225 27.69 -6.62 16.89
C GLY A 225 27.32 -5.84 18.14
N PHE A 226 26.38 -6.40 18.90
CA PHE A 226 25.83 -5.78 20.11
C PHE A 226 25.66 -6.81 21.23
N ARG A 227 26.02 -6.44 22.46
CA ARG A 227 25.78 -7.22 23.67
C ARG A 227 24.54 -6.71 24.39
N ARG A 228 23.54 -7.58 24.60
CA ARG A 228 22.32 -7.25 25.36
C ARG A 228 22.68 -6.98 26.82
N LEU A 229 22.24 -5.83 27.35
CA LEU A 229 22.37 -5.42 28.75
C LEU A 229 21.12 -5.74 29.56
N GLY A 230 19.94 -5.73 28.92
CA GLY A 230 18.67 -6.09 29.54
C GLY A 230 17.52 -6.07 28.54
N ALA A 231 16.41 -6.73 28.87
CA ALA A 231 15.19 -6.73 28.10
C ALA A 231 13.98 -6.86 29.03
N TRP A 232 12.89 -6.18 28.68
CA TRP A 232 11.71 -6.03 29.53
C TRP A 232 10.44 -5.91 28.67
N GLN A 233 9.35 -6.47 29.17
CA GLN A 233 8.01 -6.13 28.72
C GLN A 233 7.49 -4.96 29.55
N VAL A 234 7.11 -3.87 28.89
CA VAL A 234 6.57 -2.65 29.54
C VAL A 234 5.08 -2.81 29.84
N VAL A 235 4.32 -3.26 28.86
CA VAL A 235 2.87 -3.47 28.92
C VAL A 235 2.49 -4.62 27.98
N GLY A 236 1.45 -5.37 28.32
CA GLY A 236 0.96 -6.50 27.52
C GLY A 236 -0.11 -7.28 28.29
N GLY A 237 -0.76 -8.22 27.60
CA GLY A 237 -1.82 -9.07 28.14
C GLY A 237 -3.07 -9.05 27.26
N GLU A 238 -4.05 -9.90 27.57
CA GLU A 238 -5.29 -9.98 26.79
C GLU A 238 -5.93 -8.61 26.55
N LYS A 239 -6.43 -8.39 25.33
CA LYS A 239 -7.06 -7.13 24.88
C LYS A 239 -6.16 -5.90 25.01
N THR A 240 -4.84 -6.09 25.04
CA THR A 240 -3.87 -5.00 24.88
C THR A 240 -3.63 -4.76 23.39
N TYR A 241 -3.86 -3.52 22.95
CA TYR A 241 -3.61 -3.08 21.59
C TYR A 241 -2.64 -1.90 21.63
N ILE A 242 -1.52 -2.03 20.93
CA ILE A 242 -0.41 -1.06 20.95
C ILE A 242 -0.02 -0.70 19.53
N LEU A 243 0.27 0.58 19.32
CA LEU A 243 0.78 1.12 18.06
C LEU A 243 1.83 2.19 18.29
N ASN A 244 2.66 2.34 17.27
CA ASN A 244 3.56 3.45 17.03
C ASN A 244 4.49 3.74 18.22
N PRO A 245 5.27 2.77 18.71
CA PRO A 245 6.31 3.07 19.68
C PRO A 245 7.35 4.01 19.07
N HIS A 246 7.90 4.91 19.89
CA HIS A 246 8.99 5.80 19.53
C HIS A 246 9.95 5.94 20.72
N ALA A 247 11.26 5.93 20.47
CA ALA A 247 12.28 6.02 21.51
C ALA A 247 13.05 7.32 21.39
N ALA A 248 13.21 8.04 22.49
CA ALA A 248 13.96 9.30 22.58
C ALA A 248 15.05 9.20 23.65
N ALA A 249 16.29 9.54 23.29
CA ALA A 249 17.41 9.51 24.24
C ALA A 249 17.23 10.53 25.37
N ALA A 250 17.52 10.15 26.62
CA ALA A 250 17.39 11.02 27.79
C ALA A 250 18.56 10.83 28.75
N GLY A 251 19.67 11.52 28.49
CA GLY A 251 20.92 11.32 29.22
C GLY A 251 21.42 9.88 29.03
N PRO A 252 21.80 9.15 30.11
CA PRO A 252 22.22 7.75 30.01
C PRO A 252 21.04 6.77 29.78
N GLY A 253 19.79 7.25 29.86
CA GLY A 253 18.59 6.47 29.62
C GLY A 253 17.88 6.86 28.32
N ALA A 254 16.61 6.46 28.24
CA ALA A 254 15.71 6.82 27.16
C ALA A 254 14.28 7.06 27.70
N PHE A 255 13.42 7.66 26.89
CA PHE A 255 11.97 7.53 27.01
C PHE A 255 11.46 6.69 25.85
N VAL A 256 10.47 5.84 26.11
CA VAL A 256 9.66 5.21 25.07
C VAL A 256 8.26 5.80 25.16
N VAL A 257 7.76 6.35 24.05
CA VAL A 257 6.37 6.78 23.91
C VAL A 257 5.61 5.81 23.01
N TYR A 258 4.33 5.60 23.26
CA TYR A 258 3.50 4.65 22.50
C TYR A 258 2.02 5.01 22.61
N ALA A 259 1.22 4.58 21.64
CA ALA A 259 -0.23 4.65 21.71
C ALA A 259 -0.81 3.30 22.17
N SER A 260 -1.79 3.34 23.05
CA SER A 260 -2.49 2.14 23.52
C SER A 260 -3.99 2.39 23.62
N GLU A 261 -4.77 1.39 23.28
CA GLU A 261 -6.22 1.41 23.42
C GLU A 261 -6.64 1.03 24.85
N VAL A 262 -7.52 1.83 25.45
CA VAL A 262 -8.15 1.58 26.75
C VAL A 262 -9.63 1.94 26.63
N ASP A 263 -10.51 0.96 26.85
CA ASP A 263 -11.97 1.12 26.77
C ASP A 263 -12.48 1.75 25.46
N GLY A 264 -11.83 1.43 24.33
CA GLY A 264 -12.18 1.93 22.99
C GLY A 264 -11.67 3.34 22.67
N GLU A 265 -10.88 3.93 23.56
CA GLU A 265 -10.20 5.22 23.36
C GLU A 265 -8.69 5.00 23.26
N TRP A 266 -8.01 5.69 22.33
CA TRP A 266 -6.56 5.55 22.17
C TRP A 266 -5.85 6.69 22.87
N ASN A 267 -4.94 6.36 23.78
CA ASN A 267 -4.17 7.33 24.56
C ASN A 267 -2.67 7.16 24.33
N VAL A 268 -1.95 8.28 24.45
CA VAL A 268 -0.49 8.31 24.38
C VAL A 268 0.10 8.18 25.78
N TYR A 269 1.10 7.32 25.91
CA TYR A 269 1.85 7.08 27.13
C TYR A 269 3.34 7.31 26.90
N ALA A 270 4.06 7.68 27.97
CA ALA A 270 5.51 7.80 28.00
C ALA A 270 6.08 7.00 29.17
N VAL A 271 7.09 6.18 28.93
CA VAL A 271 7.80 5.41 29.96
C VAL A 271 9.28 5.84 30.02
N PRO A 272 9.79 6.29 31.18
CA PRO A 272 11.23 6.50 31.36
C PRO A 272 11.94 5.14 31.46
N CYS A 273 13.08 4.99 30.79
CA CYS A 273 13.91 3.80 30.79
C CYS A 273 15.30 4.15 31.33
N GLY A 274 15.64 3.60 32.50
CA GLY A 274 16.92 3.81 33.19
C GLY A 274 17.81 2.57 33.17
N SER A 275 18.92 2.58 33.93
CA SER A 275 19.84 1.45 34.01
C SER A 275 19.18 0.13 34.43
N ASP A 276 18.17 0.22 35.28
CA ASP A 276 17.47 -0.93 35.87
C ASP A 276 16.25 -1.36 35.04
N GLY A 277 16.00 -0.72 33.89
CA GLY A 277 14.89 -1.00 33.00
C GLY A 277 13.82 0.10 32.94
N PRO A 278 12.63 -0.19 32.39
CA PRO A 278 11.51 0.74 32.31
C PRO A 278 10.92 1.05 33.70
N GLY A 279 10.60 2.32 33.93
CA GLY A 279 9.84 2.78 35.09
C GLY A 279 8.33 2.69 34.88
N ARG A 280 7.56 3.48 35.63
CA ARG A 280 6.11 3.53 35.51
C ARG A 280 5.69 4.38 34.29
N PRO A 281 4.78 3.88 33.41
CA PRO A 281 4.20 4.68 32.35
C PRO A 281 3.44 5.90 32.88
N VAL A 282 3.60 7.03 32.20
CA VAL A 282 2.89 8.30 32.43
C VAL A 282 1.94 8.53 31.26
N ALA A 283 0.66 8.77 31.55
CA ALA A 283 -0.30 9.16 30.52
C ALA A 283 0.02 10.59 30.04
N VAL A 284 0.23 10.74 28.74
CA VAL A 284 0.36 12.05 28.07
C VAL A 284 -1.02 12.59 27.71
N THR A 285 -1.94 11.69 27.36
CA THR A 285 -3.32 12.03 27.02
C THR A 285 -4.30 11.17 27.80
N SER A 286 -5.51 11.70 27.94
CA SER A 286 -6.64 11.05 28.61
C SER A 286 -8.00 11.52 28.06
N ALA A 287 -7.98 12.28 26.96
CA ALA A 287 -9.20 12.84 26.37
C ALA A 287 -9.83 11.77 25.46
N PRO A 288 -11.17 11.69 25.40
CA PRO A 288 -11.82 10.79 24.45
C PRO A 288 -11.39 11.09 23.01
N GLY A 289 -11.21 10.05 22.22
CA GLY A 289 -10.76 10.09 20.84
C GLY A 289 -9.66 9.06 20.55
N VAL A 290 -9.05 9.24 19.38
CA VAL A 290 -7.93 8.44 18.92
C VAL A 290 -6.68 9.32 18.95
N ASP A 291 -5.80 9.12 19.94
CA ASP A 291 -4.46 9.69 19.96
C ASP A 291 -3.41 8.63 19.55
N VAL A 292 -2.75 8.82 18.42
CA VAL A 292 -1.83 7.85 17.79
C VAL A 292 -0.58 8.53 17.22
N LYS A 293 0.37 7.72 16.73
CA LYS A 293 1.65 8.17 16.14
C LYS A 293 2.44 9.16 17.02
N PRO A 294 2.63 8.87 18.32
CA PRO A 294 3.41 9.74 19.18
C PRO A 294 4.89 9.73 18.77
N VAL A 295 5.49 10.91 18.76
CA VAL A 295 6.93 11.14 18.59
C VAL A 295 7.43 12.01 19.72
N ALA A 296 8.69 11.84 20.12
CA ALA A 296 9.21 12.55 21.28
C ALA A 296 10.66 13.02 21.10
N ALA A 297 10.98 14.14 21.75
CA ALA A 297 12.33 14.66 21.83
C ALA A 297 12.62 15.18 23.23
N TRP A 298 13.80 14.91 23.75
CA TRP A 298 14.20 15.27 25.12
C TRP A 298 15.19 16.43 25.11
N HIS A 299 15.00 17.38 26.04
CA HIS A 299 15.96 18.45 26.28
C HIS A 299 15.88 18.94 27.73
N ASN A 300 17.03 19.02 28.41
CA ASN A 300 17.20 19.64 29.73
C ASN A 300 16.09 19.33 30.77
N GLY A 301 15.81 18.04 30.99
CA GLY A 301 14.83 17.63 32.01
C GLY A 301 13.38 17.63 31.54
N THR A 302 13.12 17.89 30.25
CA THR A 302 11.78 17.98 29.67
C THR A 302 11.67 17.07 28.45
N LEU A 303 10.64 16.22 28.42
CA LEU A 303 10.26 15.45 27.24
C LEU A 303 9.19 16.22 26.49
N TRP A 304 9.41 16.53 25.22
CA TRP A 304 8.36 17.05 24.35
C TRP A 304 7.77 15.89 23.56
N VAL A 305 6.45 15.80 23.51
CA VAL A 305 5.72 14.74 22.81
C VAL A 305 4.73 15.40 21.85
N ALA A 306 4.73 14.97 20.59
CA ALA A 306 3.73 15.35 19.59
C ALA A 306 3.01 14.12 19.07
N TRP A 307 1.72 14.24 18.76
CA TRP A 307 0.88 13.11 18.33
C TRP A 307 -0.24 13.57 17.39
N GLU A 308 -0.82 12.61 16.67
CA GLU A 308 -2.03 12.78 15.86
C GLU A 308 -3.27 12.50 16.71
N SER A 309 -4.30 13.34 16.60
CA SER A 309 -5.56 13.20 17.34
C SER A 309 -6.78 13.50 16.47
N ASN A 310 -7.88 12.77 16.68
CA ASN A 310 -9.20 13.12 16.12
C ASN A 310 -10.19 13.67 17.15
N ARG A 311 -9.74 14.03 18.37
CA ARG A 311 -10.58 14.45 19.51
C ARG A 311 -11.55 15.61 19.21
N ASN A 312 -11.28 16.40 18.17
CA ASN A 312 -12.08 17.54 17.75
C ASN A 312 -12.88 17.27 16.44
N GLY A 313 -13.11 16.01 16.08
CA GLY A 313 -13.87 15.60 14.89
C GLY A 313 -13.11 15.71 13.56
N SER A 314 -11.92 16.32 13.56
CA SER A 314 -10.97 16.31 12.45
C SER A 314 -9.57 15.98 12.95
N ARG A 315 -8.75 15.37 12.09
CA ARG A 315 -7.38 14.96 12.39
C ARG A 315 -6.49 16.18 12.61
N GLN A 316 -5.87 16.29 13.77
CA GLN A 316 -4.98 17.39 14.13
C GLN A 316 -3.72 16.86 14.80
N VAL A 317 -2.64 17.61 14.68
CA VAL A 317 -1.42 17.38 15.46
C VAL A 317 -1.48 18.21 16.74
N PHE A 318 -1.14 17.59 17.87
CA PHE A 318 -0.99 18.25 19.16
C PHE A 318 0.42 18.03 19.70
N ALA A 319 0.83 18.87 20.66
CA ALA A 319 2.05 18.66 21.43
C ALA A 319 1.86 19.01 22.92
N ALA A 320 2.59 18.33 23.78
CA ALA A 320 2.69 18.59 25.21
C ALA A 320 4.13 18.33 25.69
N SER A 321 4.43 18.77 26.90
CA SER A 321 5.69 18.49 27.57
C SER A 321 5.47 17.62 28.80
N ILE A 322 6.46 16.81 29.17
CA ILE A 322 6.50 16.07 30.43
C ILE A 322 7.71 16.55 31.21
N ARG A 323 7.48 17.01 32.44
CA ARG A 323 8.53 17.41 33.38
C ARG A 323 8.19 16.86 34.75
N ASN A 324 9.15 16.23 35.42
CA ASN A 324 8.96 15.60 36.73
C ASN A 324 7.76 14.63 36.79
N GLY A 325 7.54 13.87 35.70
CA GLY A 325 6.45 12.90 35.60
C GLY A 325 5.05 13.50 35.40
N GLN A 326 4.95 14.80 35.10
CA GLN A 326 3.67 15.48 34.86
C GLN A 326 3.61 16.02 33.42
N ALA A 327 2.54 15.69 32.71
CA ALA A 327 2.25 16.24 31.39
C ALA A 327 1.65 17.65 31.50
N SER A 328 2.08 18.56 30.61
CA SER A 328 1.46 19.86 30.44
C SER A 328 0.13 19.74 29.68
N GLU A 329 -0.62 20.84 29.60
CA GLU A 329 -1.75 20.92 28.69
C GLU A 329 -1.31 20.70 27.24
N ALA A 330 -2.17 20.03 26.46
CA ALA A 330 -1.95 19.79 25.04
C ALA A 330 -2.24 21.06 24.23
N VAL A 331 -1.30 21.43 23.36
CA VAL A 331 -1.42 22.60 22.48
C VAL A 331 -1.61 22.10 21.04
N PRO A 332 -2.59 22.62 20.27
CA PRO A 332 -2.76 22.25 18.87
C PRO A 332 -1.58 22.80 18.05
N MET A 333 -0.90 21.92 17.32
CA MET A 333 0.17 22.29 16.38
C MET A 333 -0.40 22.62 15.00
N SER A 334 -1.50 21.99 14.59
CA SER A 334 -2.19 22.28 13.33
C SER A 334 -3.53 23.00 13.55
N PRO A 335 -4.02 23.81 12.59
CA PRO A 335 -5.34 24.43 12.63
C PRO A 335 -6.47 23.41 12.72
N ALA A 336 -7.61 23.82 13.26
CA ALA A 336 -8.83 23.02 13.27
C ALA A 336 -9.38 22.84 11.84
N ASN A 337 -10.05 21.71 11.57
CA ASN A 337 -10.69 21.39 10.28
C ASN A 337 -9.72 21.34 9.08
N LYS A 338 -8.43 21.17 9.34
CA LYS A 338 -7.38 20.98 8.33
C LYS A 338 -6.64 19.69 8.69
N PRO A 339 -7.04 18.53 8.11
CA PRO A 339 -6.51 17.24 8.51
C PRO A 339 -4.97 17.23 8.46
N ALA A 340 -4.33 16.87 9.57
CA ALA A 340 -2.88 16.85 9.73
C ALA A 340 -2.41 15.56 10.39
N TYR A 341 -1.26 15.05 9.95
CA TYR A 341 -0.85 13.66 10.13
C TYR A 341 0.65 13.51 10.35
N ALA A 342 1.03 12.36 10.92
CA ALA A 342 2.40 11.86 11.06
C ALA A 342 3.39 12.95 11.54
N PRO A 343 3.26 13.41 12.80
CA PRO A 343 4.16 14.41 13.33
C PRO A 343 5.59 13.91 13.44
N SER A 344 6.54 14.84 13.37
CA SER A 344 7.93 14.66 13.74
C SER A 344 8.38 15.80 14.63
N ILE A 345 9.21 15.51 15.62
CA ILE A 345 9.67 16.48 16.61
C ILE A 345 11.18 16.38 16.80
N THR A 346 11.84 17.52 16.96
CA THR A 346 13.23 17.62 17.39
C THR A 346 13.43 18.84 18.28
N VAL A 347 14.51 18.86 19.04
CA VAL A 347 14.91 20.02 19.86
C VAL A 347 16.33 20.41 19.47
N LEU A 348 16.53 21.68 19.13
CA LEU A 348 17.85 22.22 18.78
C LEU A 348 18.75 22.34 20.03
N ALA A 349 20.06 22.48 19.84
CA ALA A 349 21.00 22.62 20.95
C ALA A 349 20.67 23.84 21.84
N GLY A 350 20.19 24.93 21.25
CA GLY A 350 19.71 26.13 21.93
C GLY A 350 18.36 25.99 22.65
N GLY A 351 17.69 24.85 22.57
CA GLY A 351 16.42 24.57 23.26
C GLY A 351 15.15 24.96 22.50
N GLU A 352 15.27 25.38 21.23
CA GLU A 352 14.11 25.56 20.35
C GLU A 352 13.47 24.20 20.02
N VAL A 353 12.15 24.08 20.20
CA VAL A 353 11.39 22.86 19.87
C VAL A 353 10.77 23.03 18.48
N CYS A 354 10.97 22.06 17.61
CA CYS A 354 10.46 22.08 16.24
C CYS A 354 9.52 20.89 16.03
N VAL A 355 8.30 21.14 15.54
CA VAL A 355 7.32 20.11 15.21
C VAL A 355 6.90 20.26 13.75
N ALA A 356 7.16 19.25 12.94
CA ALA A 356 6.68 19.18 11.56
C ALA A 356 5.60 18.11 11.42
N TYR A 357 4.71 18.31 10.46
CA TYR A 357 3.64 17.38 10.10
C TYR A 357 3.26 17.64 8.64
N HIS A 358 2.59 16.68 8.01
CA HIS A 358 1.97 16.93 6.71
C HIS A 358 0.47 17.14 6.88
N SER A 359 -0.15 17.87 5.97
CA SER A 359 -1.57 18.23 6.07
C SER A 359 -2.19 18.36 4.69
N PHE A 360 -3.44 17.90 4.55
CA PHE A 360 -4.22 18.10 3.34
C PHE A 360 -4.96 19.44 3.40
N ARG A 361 -4.46 20.45 2.69
CA ARG A 361 -5.02 21.81 2.63
C ARG A 361 -4.93 22.35 1.22
N GLU A 362 -5.85 23.24 0.86
CA GLU A 362 -5.87 23.83 -0.48
C GLU A 362 -5.84 22.77 -1.60
N ASN A 363 -6.45 21.60 -1.32
CA ASN A 363 -6.44 20.41 -2.17
C ASN A 363 -5.05 19.87 -2.50
N ASN A 364 -4.10 19.96 -1.57
CA ASN A 364 -2.78 19.36 -1.69
C ASN A 364 -2.25 18.83 -0.35
N TYR A 365 -1.34 17.86 -0.41
CA TYR A 365 -0.57 17.41 0.75
C TYR A 365 0.77 18.13 0.79
N ASP A 366 0.96 18.97 1.79
CA ASP A 366 2.23 19.68 2.02
C ASP A 366 2.75 19.46 3.44
N VAL A 367 4.03 19.74 3.63
CA VAL A 367 4.68 19.73 4.94
C VAL A 367 4.62 21.12 5.58
N TYR A 368 4.28 21.15 6.86
CA TYR A 368 4.19 22.34 7.70
C TYR A 368 5.08 22.18 8.94
N LEU A 369 5.50 23.32 9.52
CA LEU A 369 6.38 23.39 10.67
C LEU A 369 5.87 24.43 11.68
N ARG A 370 5.88 24.08 12.96
CA ARG A 370 5.80 25.03 14.08
C ARG A 370 7.05 24.96 14.94
N ARG A 371 7.45 26.12 15.44
CA ARG A 371 8.60 26.29 16.33
C ARG A 371 8.15 26.84 17.67
N ARG A 372 8.83 26.43 18.73
CA ARG A 372 8.71 27.03 20.05
C ARG A 372 10.07 27.57 20.46
N SER A 373 10.17 28.88 20.66
CA SER A 373 11.43 29.48 21.11
C SER A 373 11.82 28.96 22.50
N ALA A 374 13.10 29.08 22.84
CA ALA A 374 13.60 28.70 24.17
C ALA A 374 12.90 29.51 25.28
N GLU A 375 12.51 30.76 25.00
CA GLU A 375 11.92 31.70 25.96
C GLU A 375 10.47 31.37 26.35
N GLY A 376 9.73 30.58 25.57
CA GLY A 376 8.39 30.18 26.05
C GLY A 376 7.29 29.91 25.04
N SER A 377 7.40 30.37 23.81
CA SER A 377 6.21 30.60 22.98
C SER A 377 6.24 29.85 21.66
N TRP A 378 5.11 29.22 21.32
CA TRP A 378 4.88 28.67 19.99
C TRP A 378 4.67 29.80 19.00
N GLN A 379 5.43 29.78 17.91
CA GLN A 379 5.31 30.69 16.79
C GLN A 379 4.19 30.25 15.85
N ASP A 380 3.88 31.10 14.87
CA ASP A 380 2.96 30.76 13.78
C ASP A 380 3.50 29.61 12.93
N GLU A 381 2.60 28.85 12.30
CA GLU A 381 3.00 27.77 11.41
C GLU A 381 3.62 28.31 10.11
N THR A 382 4.58 27.56 9.56
CA THR A 382 5.22 27.83 8.27
C THR A 382 4.97 26.65 7.34
N ARG A 383 4.49 26.90 6.11
CA ARG A 383 4.41 25.89 5.04
C ARG A 383 5.77 25.71 4.38
N LEU A 384 6.33 24.51 4.50
CA LEU A 384 7.65 24.16 3.98
C LEU A 384 7.64 23.77 2.51
N THR A 385 6.64 23.01 2.05
CA THR A 385 6.57 22.50 0.67
C THR A 385 5.34 22.97 -0.09
N ARG A 386 5.42 22.96 -1.42
CA ARG A 386 4.37 23.42 -2.37
C ARG A 386 4.33 22.56 -3.65
N SER A 387 4.89 21.36 -3.61
CA SER A 387 4.92 20.47 -4.78
C SER A 387 3.48 20.16 -5.20
N PRO A 388 3.14 20.16 -6.50
CA PRO A 388 1.82 19.68 -6.94
C PRO A 388 1.59 18.19 -6.63
N SER A 389 2.64 17.42 -6.34
CA SER A 389 2.54 16.04 -5.88
C SER A 389 2.31 15.92 -4.37
N ILE A 390 2.25 14.70 -3.84
CA ILE A 390 2.01 14.45 -2.41
C ILE A 390 3.33 14.59 -1.67
N ASP A 391 3.44 15.53 -0.72
CA ASP A 391 4.55 15.58 0.24
C ASP A 391 4.07 15.15 1.63
N ARG A 392 4.70 14.12 2.20
CA ARG A 392 4.27 13.49 3.45
C ARG A 392 5.42 12.91 4.27
N HIS A 393 5.07 12.35 5.43
CA HIS A 393 5.99 11.63 6.32
C HIS A 393 7.28 12.40 6.67
N PRO A 394 7.18 13.65 7.15
CA PRO A 394 8.36 14.42 7.51
C PRO A 394 9.11 13.77 8.68
N VAL A 395 10.44 13.88 8.67
CA VAL A 395 11.35 13.45 9.73
C VAL A 395 12.34 14.56 10.00
N LEU A 396 12.18 15.23 11.14
CA LEU A 396 13.08 16.26 11.63
C LEU A 396 14.29 15.64 12.34
N PHE A 397 15.44 16.25 12.14
CA PHE A 397 16.67 15.95 12.87
C PHE A 397 17.54 17.19 12.95
N ALA A 398 18.50 17.21 13.86
CA ALA A 398 19.32 18.39 14.12
C ALA A 398 20.81 18.05 14.22
N ARG A 399 21.65 19.02 13.85
CA ARG A 399 23.08 19.03 14.17
C ARG A 399 23.42 20.37 14.80
N GLY A 400 23.56 20.39 16.13
CA GLY A 400 23.65 21.66 16.86
C GLY A 400 22.34 22.43 16.72
N ASP A 401 22.41 23.65 16.16
CA ASP A 401 21.24 24.49 15.86
C ASP A 401 20.81 24.43 14.39
N ASP A 402 21.42 23.55 13.59
CA ASP A 402 20.98 23.32 12.22
C ASP A 402 19.77 22.37 12.23
N LEU A 403 18.62 22.89 11.82
CA LEU A 403 17.40 22.10 11.64
C LEU A 403 17.36 21.49 10.23
N TRP A 404 17.10 20.18 10.16
CA TRP A 404 16.99 19.44 8.92
C TRP A 404 15.69 18.66 8.85
N ILE A 405 15.33 18.28 7.62
CA ILE A 405 14.17 17.47 7.31
C ILE A 405 14.48 16.46 6.21
N VAL A 406 13.95 15.25 6.39
CA VAL A 406 13.68 14.32 5.28
C VAL A 406 12.16 14.20 5.14
N TYR A 407 11.66 14.17 3.91
CA TYR A 407 10.25 13.90 3.65
C TYR A 407 10.08 13.04 2.41
N GLU A 408 8.96 12.32 2.36
CA GLU A 408 8.59 11.51 1.21
C GLU A 408 7.79 12.36 0.24
N ASN A 409 8.12 12.24 -1.05
CA ASN A 409 7.27 12.73 -2.11
C ASN A 409 6.72 11.55 -2.92
N ALA A 410 5.40 11.50 -3.05
CA ALA A 410 4.66 10.48 -3.78
C ALA A 410 3.82 11.11 -4.90
N ARG A 411 3.51 10.31 -5.92
CA ARG A 411 2.56 10.67 -6.97
C ARG A 411 1.58 9.53 -7.20
N THR A 412 0.30 9.85 -7.38
CA THR A 412 -0.72 8.90 -7.83
C THR A 412 -0.76 8.76 -9.35
N GLU A 413 -1.29 7.65 -9.84
CA GLU A 413 -1.58 7.47 -11.27
C GLU A 413 -2.95 8.05 -11.62
N GLU A 414 -2.99 9.36 -11.83
CA GLU A 414 -4.21 10.11 -12.15
C GLU A 414 -5.25 9.95 -11.03
N TYR A 415 -6.43 9.39 -11.34
CA TYR A 415 -7.51 9.16 -10.38
C TYR A 415 -7.39 7.84 -9.60
N ASN A 416 -6.40 6.98 -9.91
CA ASN A 416 -6.09 5.82 -9.06
C ASN A 416 -5.42 6.31 -7.77
N ILE A 417 -6.23 6.84 -6.87
CA ILE A 417 -5.78 7.49 -5.63
C ILE A 417 -5.06 6.52 -4.70
N GLY A 418 -5.38 5.23 -4.72
CA GLY A 418 -4.73 4.18 -3.94
C GLY A 418 -3.37 3.73 -4.50
N ARG A 419 -2.97 4.21 -5.69
CA ARG A 419 -1.77 3.73 -6.39
C ARG A 419 -0.63 4.75 -6.40
N THR A 420 0.40 4.54 -5.59
CA THR A 420 1.58 5.45 -5.45
C THR A 420 2.89 4.77 -5.84
N ASN A 421 2.97 4.27 -7.08
CA ASN A 421 4.14 3.56 -7.61
C ASN A 421 5.40 4.44 -7.73
N ARG A 422 5.23 5.76 -7.71
CA ARG A 422 6.32 6.74 -7.73
C ARG A 422 6.42 7.38 -6.35
N ARG A 423 7.49 7.03 -5.65
CA ARG A 423 7.86 7.59 -4.35
C ARG A 423 9.34 7.92 -4.38
N ARG A 424 9.75 8.94 -3.64
CA ARG A 424 11.17 9.37 -3.50
C ARG A 424 11.35 10.09 -2.19
N LEU A 425 12.59 10.17 -1.73
CA LEU A 425 12.93 10.91 -0.51
C LEU A 425 13.68 12.20 -0.86
N TYR A 426 13.24 13.30 -0.27
CA TYR A 426 13.93 14.59 -0.31
C TYR A 426 14.61 14.84 1.04
N VAL A 427 15.79 15.46 0.99
CA VAL A 427 16.52 15.91 2.17
C VAL A 427 16.90 17.38 2.02
N GLY A 428 16.68 18.14 3.09
CA GLY A 428 17.01 19.55 3.12
C GLY A 428 17.24 20.09 4.52
N ARG A 429 18.03 21.15 4.60
CA ARG A 429 18.15 22.02 5.76
C ARG A 429 17.03 23.06 5.72
N ILE A 430 16.39 23.30 6.86
CA ILE A 430 15.33 24.29 6.99
C ILE A 430 15.95 25.62 7.40
N THR A 431 15.69 26.67 6.62
CA THR A 431 16.17 28.04 6.87
C THR A 431 14.99 29.02 6.94
N ALA A 432 15.26 30.31 7.20
CA ALA A 432 14.23 31.35 7.15
C ALA A 432 13.75 31.60 5.70
N GLU A 433 14.63 31.35 4.72
CA GLU A 433 14.39 31.57 3.29
C GLU A 433 13.73 30.37 2.60
N GLY A 434 13.62 29.22 3.28
CA GLY A 434 13.02 28.00 2.77
C GLY A 434 13.88 26.75 2.96
N LEU A 435 13.67 25.74 2.11
CA LEU A 435 14.42 24.49 2.12
C LEU A 435 15.67 24.60 1.25
N LEU A 436 16.82 24.23 1.82
CA LEU A 436 18.09 24.12 1.09
C LEU A 436 18.51 22.65 1.01
N SER A 437 18.83 22.13 -0.17
CA SER A 437 19.40 20.78 -0.33
C SER A 437 20.92 20.85 -0.38
N PRO A 438 21.66 19.81 0.06
CA PRO A 438 23.09 19.72 -0.22
C PRO A 438 23.34 19.79 -1.72
N ALA A 439 24.23 20.66 -2.16
CA ALA A 439 24.48 20.91 -3.58
C ALA A 439 24.90 19.62 -4.30
N GLY A 440 24.21 19.28 -5.39
CA GLY A 440 24.44 18.04 -6.13
C GLY A 440 23.70 16.82 -5.59
N ALA A 441 22.97 16.91 -4.46
CA ALA A 441 22.20 15.79 -3.93
C ALA A 441 21.00 15.38 -4.81
N ALA A 442 20.54 16.27 -5.70
CA ALA A 442 19.51 15.95 -6.68
C ALA A 442 20.08 15.21 -7.91
N ALA A 443 21.35 15.42 -8.24
CA ALA A 443 22.01 14.77 -9.38
C ALA A 443 22.30 13.31 -9.04
N ASP A 444 21.80 12.38 -9.86
CA ASP A 444 21.99 10.93 -9.71
C ASP A 444 21.67 10.39 -8.31
N SER A 445 20.61 10.92 -7.69
CA SER A 445 20.22 10.54 -6.33
C SER A 445 19.72 9.10 -6.25
N PRO A 446 20.27 8.25 -5.34
CA PRO A 446 19.73 6.91 -5.08
C PRO A 446 18.34 6.95 -4.44
N LEU A 447 17.87 8.15 -4.06
CA LEU A 447 16.59 8.39 -3.41
C LEU A 447 15.49 8.83 -4.38
N ALA A 448 15.82 9.02 -5.66
CA ALA A 448 14.86 9.42 -6.70
C ALA A 448 14.05 8.23 -7.26
N GLY A 449 14.51 6.99 -7.05
CA GLY A 449 13.75 5.78 -7.32
C GLY A 449 12.70 5.51 -6.24
N ARG A 450 11.90 4.43 -6.37
CA ARG A 450 10.84 4.06 -5.42
C ARG A 450 11.42 3.80 -4.02
N CYS A 451 11.55 4.87 -3.23
CA CYS A 451 12.18 4.88 -1.91
C CYS A 451 11.25 5.53 -0.90
N GLU A 452 11.20 4.95 0.30
CA GLU A 452 10.14 5.19 1.29
C GLU A 452 10.74 5.22 2.70
N ALA A 453 9.99 5.80 3.65
CA ALA A 453 10.31 5.73 5.07
C ALA A 453 11.77 6.12 5.44
N GLY A 454 12.20 7.33 5.06
CA GLY A 454 13.55 7.82 5.36
C GLY A 454 13.86 7.97 6.86
N SER A 455 15.09 7.62 7.25
CA SER A 455 15.64 7.75 8.61
C SER A 455 17.04 8.37 8.57
N PRO A 456 17.16 9.68 8.85
CA PRO A 456 18.40 10.42 8.68
C PRO A 456 19.26 10.50 9.95
N ALA A 457 20.56 10.68 9.77
CA ALA A 457 21.49 11.11 10.82
C ALA A 457 22.70 11.82 10.21
N ILE A 458 23.29 12.78 10.92
CA ILE A 458 24.60 13.37 10.53
C ILE A 458 25.66 12.92 11.52
N ASP A 459 26.75 12.36 11.00
CA ASP A 459 27.87 11.92 11.83
C ASP A 459 28.78 13.09 12.27
N PRO A 460 29.68 12.87 13.25
CA PRO A 460 30.59 13.92 13.70
C PRO A 460 31.48 14.52 12.59
N ASP A 461 31.82 13.73 11.57
CA ASP A 461 32.60 14.15 10.39
C ASP A 461 31.76 14.90 9.34
N GLY A 462 30.47 15.15 9.62
CA GLY A 462 29.57 15.88 8.74
C GLY A 462 29.09 15.10 7.52
N ARG A 463 29.12 13.78 7.55
CA ARG A 463 28.46 12.95 6.53
C ARG A 463 26.98 12.81 6.85
N LEU A 464 26.12 12.98 5.86
CA LEU A 464 24.67 12.79 5.99
C LEU A 464 24.31 11.36 5.62
N TRP A 465 23.93 10.56 6.61
CA TRP A 465 23.50 9.19 6.45
C TRP A 465 21.98 9.10 6.34
N LEU A 466 21.49 8.19 5.51
CA LEU A 466 20.06 7.94 5.35
C LEU A 466 19.78 6.44 5.25
N GLY A 467 19.03 5.92 6.22
CA GLY A 467 18.35 4.63 6.11
C GLY A 467 17.01 4.80 5.39
N TYR A 468 16.62 3.84 4.56
CA TYR A 468 15.34 3.91 3.83
C TYR A 468 14.87 2.51 3.38
N LEU A 469 13.61 2.45 2.97
CA LEU A 469 13.02 1.27 2.36
C LEU A 469 13.00 1.36 0.85
N GLN A 470 13.18 0.22 0.20
CA GLN A 470 12.91 0.05 -1.22
C GLN A 470 12.11 -1.24 -1.42
N PRO A 471 10.95 -1.20 -2.07
CA PRO A 471 10.12 -2.37 -2.28
C PRO A 471 10.78 -3.34 -3.27
N ARG A 472 10.70 -4.64 -2.96
CA ARG A 472 11.30 -5.74 -3.70
C ARG A 472 10.31 -6.32 -4.70
N SER A 473 10.62 -6.15 -5.98
CA SER A 473 9.84 -6.68 -7.10
C SER A 473 9.84 -8.23 -7.14
N PRO A 474 8.75 -8.88 -7.60
CA PRO A 474 7.48 -8.25 -7.97
C PRO A 474 6.57 -7.97 -6.76
N HIS A 475 6.61 -8.75 -5.68
CA HIS A 475 5.69 -8.60 -4.52
C HIS A 475 6.28 -9.03 -3.16
N ALA A 476 7.61 -9.02 -3.01
CA ALA A 476 8.30 -9.70 -1.91
C ALA A 476 8.46 -8.90 -0.60
N GLY A 477 7.85 -7.72 -0.48
CA GLY A 477 8.01 -6.82 0.68
C GLY A 477 9.11 -5.78 0.44
N TRP A 478 9.81 -5.32 1.48
CA TRP A 478 10.76 -4.21 1.40
C TRP A 478 12.21 -4.59 1.79
N ASP A 479 13.16 -4.10 0.99
CA ASP A 479 14.57 -4.04 1.30
C ASP A 479 14.86 -2.87 2.26
N ARG A 480 15.81 -3.07 3.18
CA ARG A 480 16.31 -2.02 4.08
C ARG A 480 17.70 -1.60 3.63
N LEU A 481 17.85 -0.34 3.24
CA LEU A 481 19.08 0.18 2.66
C LEU A 481 19.59 1.39 3.43
N VAL A 482 20.89 1.64 3.30
CA VAL A 482 21.55 2.85 3.79
C VAL A 482 22.37 3.46 2.66
N THR A 483 22.29 4.78 2.53
CA THR A 483 23.20 5.57 1.71
C THR A 483 23.79 6.71 2.54
N CYS A 484 24.79 7.39 1.99
CA CYS A 484 25.51 8.47 2.65
C CYS A 484 25.80 9.58 1.63
N PHE A 485 25.55 10.84 1.97
CA PHE A 485 26.00 12.00 1.22
C PHE A 485 27.25 12.57 1.90
N ALA A 486 28.36 12.58 1.16
CA ALA A 486 29.65 13.06 1.63
C ALA A 486 30.47 13.57 0.43
N ALA A 487 31.34 14.55 0.67
CA ALA A 487 32.21 15.13 -0.36
C ALA A 487 31.46 15.58 -1.64
N GLY A 488 30.26 16.14 -1.48
CA GLY A 488 29.46 16.72 -2.58
C GLY A 488 28.73 15.71 -3.47
N ARG A 489 28.62 14.43 -3.07
CA ARG A 489 27.87 13.41 -3.81
C ARG A 489 27.29 12.32 -2.90
N TRP A 490 26.29 11.61 -3.40
CA TRP A 490 25.87 10.35 -2.81
C TRP A 490 26.94 9.27 -3.00
N GLN A 491 27.16 8.50 -1.96
CA GLN A 491 27.96 7.28 -1.98
C GLN A 491 27.05 6.10 -2.34
N GLY A 492 27.67 4.99 -2.77
CA GLY A 492 26.92 3.78 -3.14
C GLY A 492 25.99 3.29 -2.02
N THR A 493 24.84 2.74 -2.40
CA THR A 493 23.85 2.23 -1.44
C THR A 493 24.26 0.86 -0.88
N ARG A 494 24.06 0.64 0.41
CA ARG A 494 24.29 -0.63 1.10
C ARG A 494 22.99 -1.28 1.55
N LEU A 495 22.79 -2.54 1.17
CA LEU A 495 21.74 -3.38 1.74
C LEU A 495 22.15 -3.85 3.14
N LEU A 496 21.20 -3.85 4.07
CA LEU A 496 21.44 -4.24 5.46
C LEU A 496 21.20 -5.74 5.74
N THR A 497 20.39 -6.41 4.94
CA THR A 497 20.07 -7.82 5.09
C THR A 497 19.49 -8.40 3.81
N SER A 498 19.70 -9.69 3.56
CA SER A 498 19.05 -10.41 2.44
C SER A 498 17.57 -10.71 2.71
N ARG A 499 17.14 -10.70 3.98
CA ARG A 499 15.75 -10.95 4.39
C ARG A 499 14.86 -9.79 3.97
N THR A 500 13.61 -10.06 3.61
CA THR A 500 12.59 -9.04 3.37
C THR A 500 12.06 -8.48 4.71
N GLY A 501 11.18 -7.50 4.63
CA GLY A 501 10.48 -6.89 5.75
C GLY A 501 9.13 -6.35 5.27
N LEU A 502 8.33 -5.87 6.21
CA LEU A 502 7.12 -5.07 6.00
C LEU A 502 7.49 -3.61 5.70
N ASP A 503 6.50 -2.77 5.35
CA ASP A 503 6.67 -1.32 5.23
C ASP A 503 6.89 -0.70 6.62
N ARG A 504 8.12 -0.85 7.14
CA ARG A 504 8.53 -0.46 8.49
C ARG A 504 9.86 0.27 8.43
N ARG A 505 9.81 1.56 8.77
CA ARG A 505 10.96 2.46 8.76
C ARG A 505 12.15 1.82 9.49
N PRO A 506 13.32 1.63 8.84
CA PRO A 506 14.54 1.31 9.55
C PRO A 506 14.95 2.53 10.39
N VAL A 507 15.35 2.33 11.65
CA VAL A 507 15.74 3.44 12.53
C VAL A 507 17.25 3.55 12.58
N LEU A 508 17.79 4.62 12.04
CA LEU A 508 19.23 4.93 11.98
C LEU A 508 19.63 5.89 13.10
N ALA A 509 20.76 5.60 13.74
CA ALA A 509 21.49 6.56 14.58
C ALA A 509 22.99 6.43 14.33
N VAL A 510 23.77 7.46 14.65
CA VAL A 510 25.23 7.42 14.49
C VAL A 510 25.92 7.64 15.84
N ASN A 511 26.91 6.81 16.14
CA ASN A 511 27.75 6.90 17.34
C ASN A 511 29.23 6.84 16.93
N GLY A 512 29.92 7.98 16.94
CA GLY A 512 31.33 8.05 16.52
C GLY A 512 31.52 7.50 15.11
N SER A 513 32.30 6.42 14.99
CA SER A 513 32.58 5.75 13.72
C SER A 513 31.54 4.69 13.31
N ARG A 514 30.34 4.67 13.91
CA ARG A 514 29.33 3.63 13.67
C ARG A 514 27.97 4.20 13.30
N ALA A 515 27.44 3.80 12.14
CA ALA A 515 26.04 3.96 11.80
C ALA A 515 25.29 2.70 12.27
N ILE A 516 24.41 2.85 13.26
CA ILE A 516 23.64 1.77 13.89
C ILE A 516 22.23 1.81 13.34
N VAL A 517 21.69 0.66 12.95
CA VAL A 517 20.33 0.54 12.41
C VAL A 517 19.55 -0.54 13.14
N ALA A 518 18.35 -0.20 13.59
CA ALA A 518 17.31 -1.16 13.98
C ALA A 518 16.38 -1.42 12.78
N LEU A 519 16.09 -2.68 12.48
CA LEU A 519 15.27 -3.08 11.33
C LEU A 519 14.36 -4.26 11.65
N GLN A 520 13.18 -4.29 11.03
CA GLN A 520 12.27 -5.42 11.05
C GLN A 520 12.55 -6.33 9.84
N THR A 521 12.39 -7.64 10.02
CA THR A 521 12.39 -8.64 8.95
C THR A 521 11.26 -9.63 9.17
N ASP A 522 10.70 -10.22 8.12
CA ASP A 522 9.69 -11.28 8.23
C ASP A 522 9.93 -12.44 7.25
N THR A 523 9.11 -13.46 7.41
CA THR A 523 9.04 -14.63 6.54
C THR A 523 7.70 -14.69 5.78
N ILE A 524 7.01 -13.56 5.63
CA ILE A 524 5.76 -13.50 4.86
C ILE A 524 6.10 -13.78 3.38
N PRO A 525 5.38 -14.70 2.72
CA PRO A 525 5.68 -15.05 1.34
C PRO A 525 5.52 -13.85 0.41
N GLY A 526 6.40 -13.79 -0.59
CA GLY A 526 6.37 -12.80 -1.67
C GLY A 526 5.58 -13.23 -2.89
N SER A 527 4.90 -14.38 -2.82
CA SER A 527 4.20 -15.01 -3.94
C SER A 527 2.89 -15.63 -3.45
N TRP A 528 1.85 -15.57 -4.28
CA TRP A 528 0.56 -16.23 -4.00
C TRP A 528 0.62 -17.77 -3.98
N PRO A 529 1.53 -18.49 -4.67
CA PRO A 529 1.62 -19.95 -4.57
C PRO A 529 2.15 -20.44 -3.20
N ASP A 530 3.03 -19.67 -2.54
CA ASP A 530 3.64 -20.04 -1.25
C ASP A 530 2.72 -19.76 -0.03
N ARG A 531 1.41 -19.60 -0.26
CA ARG A 531 0.39 -19.13 0.68
C ARG A 531 0.14 -19.99 1.93
N GLU A 532 0.68 -21.22 2.04
CA GLU A 532 0.72 -21.96 3.33
C GLU A 532 1.61 -21.30 4.37
N GLN A 533 2.56 -20.51 3.90
CA GLN A 533 3.57 -19.90 4.75
C GLN A 533 3.04 -18.63 5.41
N SER A 534 2.04 -17.94 4.85
CA SER A 534 1.46 -16.73 5.44
C SER A 534 1.00 -16.96 6.89
N ALA A 535 0.21 -18.01 7.14
CA ALA A 535 -0.29 -18.31 8.49
C ALA A 535 0.80 -18.72 9.49
N LYS A 536 1.96 -19.18 9.00
CA LYS A 536 3.12 -19.60 9.80
C LYS A 536 4.24 -18.55 9.80
N SER A 537 4.03 -17.43 9.14
CA SER A 537 5.03 -16.38 9.01
C SER A 537 5.36 -15.78 10.37
N THR A 538 6.62 -15.43 10.52
CA THR A 538 7.22 -14.84 11.71
C THR A 538 7.81 -13.49 11.34
N SER A 539 8.04 -12.67 12.36
CA SER A 539 8.72 -11.38 12.20
C SER A 539 9.62 -11.11 13.39
N ASP A 540 10.78 -10.52 13.12
CA ASP A 540 11.85 -10.26 14.07
C ASP A 540 12.48 -8.89 13.89
N ILE A 541 12.99 -8.36 14.99
CA ILE A 541 13.76 -7.11 15.04
C ILE A 541 15.25 -7.43 15.17
N PHE A 542 16.09 -6.72 14.42
CA PHE A 542 17.53 -6.85 14.44
C PHE A 542 18.21 -5.49 14.63
N LEU A 543 19.39 -5.52 15.25
CA LEU A 543 20.37 -4.46 15.19
C LEU A 543 21.49 -4.82 14.20
N THR A 544 21.97 -3.82 13.49
CA THR A 544 23.17 -3.93 12.66
C THR A 544 23.98 -2.64 12.72
N SER A 545 25.25 -2.70 12.31
CA SER A 545 26.08 -1.49 12.22
C SER A 545 26.99 -1.48 11.01
N LEU A 546 27.28 -0.28 10.54
CA LEU A 546 28.22 0.03 9.47
C LEU A 546 29.34 0.92 10.00
N ASP A 547 30.56 0.70 9.54
CA ASP A 547 31.68 1.58 9.85
C ASP A 547 31.60 2.85 8.99
N THR A 548 31.42 4.00 9.63
CA THR A 548 31.30 5.28 8.93
C THR A 548 32.65 5.74 8.37
N ALA A 549 33.77 5.27 8.93
CA ALA A 549 35.11 5.60 8.46
C ALA A 549 35.44 5.00 7.09
N SER A 550 34.63 4.05 6.61
CA SER A 550 34.72 3.52 5.23
C SER A 550 34.39 4.57 4.16
N VAL A 551 33.73 5.66 4.54
CA VAL A 551 33.41 6.78 3.65
C VAL A 551 34.38 7.94 3.90
N PRO A 552 34.83 8.66 2.86
CA PRO A 552 35.57 9.90 3.06
C PRO A 552 34.84 10.87 3.99
N ALA A 553 35.56 11.59 4.85
CA ALA A 553 34.95 12.61 5.72
C ALA A 553 34.18 13.65 4.89
N GLY A 554 33.08 14.15 5.48
CA GLY A 554 32.35 15.26 4.89
C GLY A 554 33.18 16.54 5.02
N GLY A 555 33.61 17.11 3.88
CA GLY A 555 33.93 18.54 3.88
C GLY A 555 32.69 19.37 4.20
N PRO A 556 32.82 20.69 4.42
CA PRO A 556 31.67 21.57 4.60
C PRO A 556 30.67 21.41 3.44
N MET A 557 29.42 21.07 3.74
CA MET A 557 28.39 20.94 2.71
C MET A 557 28.10 22.31 2.09
N GLN A 558 28.09 22.35 0.76
CA GLN A 558 27.51 23.44 0.01
C GLN A 558 26.01 23.21 -0.12
N PHE A 559 25.25 24.28 -0.27
CA PHE A 559 23.80 24.25 -0.30
C PHE A 559 23.26 25.00 -1.50
N GLU A 560 22.15 24.49 -2.03
CA GLU A 560 21.35 25.12 -3.08
C GLU A 560 19.87 25.09 -2.68
N PRO A 561 19.01 25.97 -3.24
CA PRO A 561 17.57 25.87 -3.03
C PRO A 561 17.06 24.47 -3.40
N LEU A 562 16.28 23.85 -2.52
CA LEU A 562 15.71 22.53 -2.79
C LEU A 562 14.72 22.64 -3.96
N ALA A 563 14.98 21.88 -5.03
CA ALA A 563 14.07 21.78 -6.16
C ALA A 563 12.97 20.77 -5.85
N GLU A 564 11.75 21.26 -5.59
CA GLU A 564 10.59 20.41 -5.40
C GLU A 564 10.15 19.75 -6.71
N SER A 565 9.46 18.61 -6.58
CA SER A 565 8.82 17.93 -7.71
C SER A 565 7.90 18.89 -8.46
N ARG A 566 7.84 18.74 -9.79
CA ARG A 566 6.87 19.41 -10.66
C ARG A 566 5.93 18.41 -11.34
N GLU A 567 5.94 17.16 -10.90
CA GLU A 567 5.10 16.13 -11.50
C GLU A 567 3.63 16.43 -11.21
N PRO A 568 2.77 16.48 -12.23
CA PRO A 568 1.38 16.85 -12.03
C PRO A 568 0.66 15.74 -11.28
N PHE A 569 0.11 16.15 -10.14
CA PHE A 569 -1.03 15.55 -9.46
C PHE A 569 -1.90 16.75 -9.08
N GLU A 570 -3.18 16.75 -9.43
CA GLU A 570 -4.04 17.91 -9.19
C GLU A 570 -5.27 17.43 -8.42
N PRO A 571 -5.17 17.16 -7.10
CA PRO A 571 -6.31 16.71 -6.32
C PRO A 571 -7.48 17.68 -6.43
N ALA A 572 -7.20 18.99 -6.51
CA ALA A 572 -8.20 20.03 -6.74
C ALA A 572 -9.06 19.73 -7.99
N LYS A 573 -8.40 19.40 -9.10
CA LYS A 573 -9.04 19.09 -10.37
C LYS A 573 -9.86 17.81 -10.25
N LEU A 574 -9.26 16.74 -9.70
CA LEU A 574 -9.95 15.46 -9.51
C LEU A 574 -11.24 15.62 -8.70
N ARG A 575 -11.19 16.39 -7.61
CA ARG A 575 -12.34 16.60 -6.74
C ARG A 575 -13.47 17.36 -7.42
N VAL A 576 -13.14 18.32 -8.26
CA VAL A 576 -14.13 19.05 -9.06
C VAL A 576 -14.71 18.15 -10.15
N GLU A 577 -13.86 17.46 -10.92
CA GLU A 577 -14.29 16.61 -12.04
C GLU A 577 -15.12 15.40 -11.58
N ARG A 578 -14.83 14.85 -10.40
CA ARG A 578 -15.53 13.68 -9.85
C ARG A 578 -16.60 14.00 -8.82
N GLY A 579 -16.77 15.28 -8.46
CA GLY A 579 -17.77 15.73 -7.50
C GLY A 579 -17.47 15.34 -6.05
N GLU A 580 -16.20 15.15 -5.69
CA GLU A 580 -15.81 14.69 -4.35
C GLU A 580 -16.16 15.68 -3.24
N ASP A 581 -16.32 16.95 -3.60
CA ASP A 581 -16.74 18.04 -2.70
C ASP A 581 -18.27 18.13 -2.52
N LEU A 582 -19.06 17.22 -3.09
CA LEU A 582 -20.51 17.18 -2.93
C LEU A 582 -20.90 17.04 -1.44
N PRO A 583 -21.73 17.94 -0.87
CA PRO A 583 -22.26 17.77 0.48
C PRO A 583 -23.22 16.59 0.52
N THR A 584 -23.25 15.86 1.65
CA THR A 584 -24.11 14.68 1.87
C THR A 584 -25.59 14.98 1.54
N PRO A 585 -26.13 14.46 0.43
CA PRO A 585 -27.53 14.67 0.07
C PRO A 585 -28.48 13.89 0.98
N SER A 586 -29.77 14.24 0.98
CA SER A 586 -30.79 13.48 1.71
C SER A 586 -32.13 13.45 1.00
N ILE A 587 -32.90 12.39 1.24
CA ILE A 587 -34.27 12.21 0.75
C ILE A 587 -35.23 11.95 1.92
N GLU A 588 -36.51 12.26 1.69
CA GLU A 588 -37.61 11.82 2.55
C GLU A 588 -38.24 10.54 1.96
N TYR A 589 -38.35 9.51 2.79
CA TYR A 589 -38.94 8.24 2.42
C TYR A 589 -39.73 7.64 3.59
N GLN A 590 -41.04 7.39 3.38
CA GLN A 590 -41.94 6.84 4.40
C GLN A 590 -41.89 7.57 5.75
N GLY A 591 -41.79 8.91 5.72
CA GLY A 591 -41.72 9.75 6.92
C GLY A 591 -40.38 9.72 7.65
N ARG A 592 -39.32 9.21 7.02
CA ARG A 592 -37.96 9.20 7.54
C ARG A 592 -37.02 9.91 6.57
N LYS A 593 -36.12 10.71 7.14
CA LYS A 593 -34.97 11.25 6.42
C LYS A 593 -33.91 10.17 6.24
N LEU A 594 -33.45 9.98 5.01
CA LEU A 594 -32.31 9.13 4.67
C LEU A 594 -31.22 10.00 4.04
N ASN A 595 -30.00 9.87 4.53
CA ASN A 595 -28.82 10.54 3.98
C ASN A 595 -28.14 9.61 2.98
N LEU A 596 -27.58 10.17 1.91
CA LEU A 596 -26.84 9.45 0.89
C LEU A 596 -25.34 9.52 1.23
N TYR A 597 -24.79 8.38 1.64
CA TYR A 597 -23.38 8.22 1.95
C TYR A 597 -22.65 7.52 0.80
N PHE A 598 -21.45 7.99 0.47
CA PHE A 598 -20.55 7.39 -0.53
C PHE A 598 -19.41 6.69 0.17
N GLY A 599 -19.05 5.50 -0.28
CA GLY A 599 -17.96 4.76 0.33
C GLY A 599 -17.28 3.74 -0.57
N ASP A 600 -16.30 3.08 0.02
CA ASP A 600 -15.43 2.10 -0.60
C ASP A 600 -15.42 0.82 0.24
N LEU A 601 -15.95 -0.27 -0.30
CA LEU A 601 -16.05 -1.54 0.41
C LEU A 601 -15.08 -2.60 -0.14
N HIS A 602 -14.12 -2.20 -0.98
CA HIS A 602 -13.15 -3.13 -1.59
C HIS A 602 -11.89 -2.39 -2.05
N GLU A 603 -10.86 -2.39 -1.21
CA GLU A 603 -9.54 -1.87 -1.55
C GLU A 603 -8.46 -2.75 -0.93
N HIS A 604 -7.48 -3.12 -1.75
CA HIS A 604 -6.29 -3.85 -1.31
C HIS A 604 -5.20 -2.92 -0.82
N THR A 605 -4.35 -3.44 0.05
CA THR A 605 -3.22 -2.69 0.61
C THR A 605 -1.92 -3.47 0.46
N ASP A 606 -0.86 -2.89 1.00
CA ASP A 606 0.48 -3.46 1.07
C ASP A 606 0.56 -4.81 1.84
N VAL A 607 -0.52 -5.19 2.53
CA VAL A 607 -0.70 -6.52 3.13
C VAL A 607 -0.88 -7.61 2.05
N SER A 608 -1.64 -7.33 0.98
CA SER A 608 -1.95 -8.32 -0.05
C SER A 608 -0.81 -8.54 -1.06
N VAL A 609 -0.40 -9.81 -1.21
CA VAL A 609 0.72 -10.20 -2.09
C VAL A 609 0.44 -9.98 -3.58
N CYS A 610 -0.82 -9.78 -3.97
CA CYS A 610 -1.22 -9.58 -5.36
C CYS A 610 -0.65 -8.27 -5.95
N ASN A 611 -0.48 -7.21 -5.13
CA ASN A 611 0.02 -5.92 -5.61
C ASN A 611 0.70 -5.02 -4.55
N ARG A 612 1.54 -5.59 -3.67
CA ARG A 612 2.38 -4.79 -2.72
C ARG A 612 3.23 -3.70 -3.38
N LEU A 613 3.56 -3.87 -4.66
CA LEU A 613 4.33 -2.88 -5.39
C LEU A 613 3.49 -1.65 -5.77
N GLY A 614 2.18 -1.83 -5.96
CA GLY A 614 1.31 -0.76 -6.43
C GLY A 614 0.48 -0.09 -5.34
N ASP A 615 0.02 -0.90 -4.40
CA ASP A 615 -0.93 -0.48 -3.39
C ASP A 615 -0.24 0.21 -2.20
N GLN A 616 -1.03 0.99 -1.46
CA GLN A 616 -0.59 1.76 -0.31
C GLN A 616 -0.65 0.96 0.98
N SER A 617 0.02 1.45 2.03
CA SER A 617 -0.23 0.95 3.37
C SER A 617 -1.68 1.26 3.79
N ILE A 618 -2.21 0.47 4.73
CA ILE A 618 -3.60 0.64 5.22
C ILE A 618 -3.88 2.09 5.65
N ASP A 619 -2.94 2.71 6.38
CA ASP A 619 -3.08 4.07 6.90
C ASP A 619 -3.09 5.13 5.78
N GLU A 620 -2.22 4.99 4.77
CA GLU A 620 -2.20 5.88 3.61
C GLU A 620 -3.47 5.75 2.76
N SER A 621 -3.95 4.52 2.56
CA SER A 621 -5.17 4.23 1.81
C SER A 621 -6.39 4.91 2.45
N TYR A 622 -6.56 4.77 3.78
CA TYR A 622 -7.63 5.47 4.50
C TYR A 622 -7.49 6.99 4.45
N GLN A 623 -6.28 7.55 4.48
CA GLN A 623 -6.08 8.99 4.32
C GLN A 623 -6.56 9.46 2.93
N HIS A 624 -6.24 8.72 1.86
CA HIS A 624 -6.66 9.08 0.51
C HIS A 624 -8.18 8.95 0.30
N MET A 625 -8.78 7.88 0.82
CA MET A 625 -10.24 7.70 0.85
C MET A 625 -10.95 8.86 1.56
N ARG A 626 -10.42 9.27 2.72
CA ARG A 626 -11.01 10.31 3.57
C ARG A 626 -10.81 11.71 3.01
N ASP A 627 -9.61 12.02 2.52
CA ASP A 627 -9.25 13.40 2.20
C ASP A 627 -9.29 13.72 0.71
N ILE A 628 -8.95 12.79 -0.19
CA ILE A 628 -9.01 13.00 -1.64
C ILE A 628 -10.41 12.66 -2.17
N ALA A 629 -10.87 11.41 -1.97
CA ALA A 629 -12.19 10.96 -2.42
C ALA A 629 -13.35 11.43 -1.53
N ARG A 630 -13.05 11.87 -0.29
CA ARG A 630 -14.07 12.28 0.69
C ARG A 630 -15.18 11.24 0.85
N TYR A 631 -14.81 9.98 1.00
CA TYR A 631 -15.78 8.96 1.38
C TYR A 631 -16.32 9.21 2.78
N ASP A 632 -17.56 8.81 3.00
CA ASP A 632 -18.22 8.79 4.30
C ASP A 632 -17.91 7.48 5.05
N PHE A 633 -17.70 6.38 4.32
CA PHE A 633 -17.31 5.09 4.90
C PHE A 633 -16.34 4.30 4.02
N ALA A 634 -15.50 3.47 4.63
CA ALA A 634 -14.55 2.64 3.89
C ALA A 634 -14.07 1.37 4.62
N CYS A 635 -13.50 0.40 3.90
CA CYS A 635 -12.67 -0.65 4.49
C CYS A 635 -11.55 -1.14 3.57
N ALA A 636 -10.40 -1.46 4.18
CA ALA A 636 -9.41 -2.32 3.55
C ALA A 636 -9.92 -3.78 3.54
N THR A 637 -9.78 -4.46 2.41
CA THR A 637 -10.25 -5.83 2.18
C THR A 637 -9.14 -6.67 1.61
N ASP A 638 -8.03 -6.77 2.33
CA ASP A 638 -6.93 -7.62 1.93
C ASP A 638 -7.32 -9.09 1.88
N HIS A 639 -6.67 -9.84 1.00
CA HIS A 639 -6.92 -11.26 0.80
C HIS A 639 -6.75 -12.08 2.09
N GLY A 640 -7.77 -12.84 2.49
CA GLY A 640 -7.76 -13.67 3.70
C GLY A 640 -6.68 -14.77 3.71
N TYR A 641 -6.07 -15.09 2.57
CA TYR A 641 -4.91 -16.00 2.48
C TYR A 641 -3.55 -15.32 2.69
N CYS A 642 -3.49 -13.99 2.68
CA CYS A 642 -2.32 -13.19 3.03
C CYS A 642 -2.22 -12.91 4.53
N ILE A 643 -3.33 -13.09 5.25
CA ILE A 643 -3.48 -12.69 6.65
C ILE A 643 -2.98 -13.80 7.59
N ASN A 644 -2.31 -13.37 8.67
CA ASN A 644 -1.99 -14.16 9.85
C ASN A 644 -2.63 -13.49 11.09
N PRO A 645 -2.58 -14.11 12.29
CA PRO A 645 -3.22 -13.51 13.47
C PRO A 645 -2.75 -12.09 13.81
N TYR A 646 -1.47 -11.78 13.58
CA TYR A 646 -0.94 -10.42 13.76
C TYR A 646 -1.51 -9.44 12.74
N LEU A 647 -1.47 -9.78 11.45
CA LEU A 647 -1.97 -8.91 10.38
C LEU A 647 -3.48 -8.65 10.53
N TRP A 648 -4.27 -9.64 10.97
CA TRP A 648 -5.68 -9.43 11.28
C TRP A 648 -5.87 -8.42 12.43
N SER A 649 -5.11 -8.60 13.52
CA SER A 649 -5.09 -7.65 14.64
C SER A 649 -4.66 -6.26 14.19
N TYR A 650 -3.64 -6.17 13.34
CA TYR A 650 -3.14 -4.92 12.78
C TYR A 650 -4.20 -4.22 11.91
N THR A 651 -4.85 -4.92 10.97
CA THR A 651 -5.95 -4.38 10.16
C THR A 651 -7.11 -3.90 11.04
N ALA A 652 -7.46 -4.64 12.09
CA ALA A 652 -8.48 -4.22 13.05
C ALA A 652 -8.10 -2.94 13.81
N LYS A 653 -6.84 -2.83 14.28
CA LYS A 653 -6.33 -1.61 14.90
C LYS A 653 -6.33 -0.43 13.91
N MET A 654 -5.93 -0.66 12.65
CA MET A 654 -5.93 0.38 11.61
C MET A 654 -7.34 0.86 11.28
N ALA A 655 -8.32 -0.03 11.17
CA ALA A 655 -9.73 0.35 11.00
C ALA A 655 -10.19 1.25 12.15
N ARG A 656 -9.99 0.85 13.42
CA ARG A 656 -10.42 1.64 14.59
C ARG A 656 -9.71 2.98 14.69
N THR A 657 -8.41 3.01 14.44
CA THR A 657 -7.61 4.24 14.57
C THR A 657 -7.76 5.21 13.42
N ASN A 658 -8.29 4.80 12.26
CA ASN A 658 -8.59 5.70 11.14
C ASN A 658 -10.03 6.22 11.09
N GLU A 659 -10.93 5.71 11.93
CA GLU A 659 -12.29 6.24 12.06
C GLU A 659 -12.28 7.68 12.58
N ASP A 660 -13.10 8.55 11.99
CA ASP A 660 -13.45 9.84 12.55
C ASP A 660 -14.96 9.87 12.82
N ARG A 661 -15.33 9.75 14.10
CA ARG A 661 -16.73 9.61 14.54
C ARG A 661 -17.62 10.67 13.89
N GLY A 662 -18.65 10.23 13.17
CA GLY A 662 -19.63 11.09 12.49
C GLY A 662 -19.15 11.75 11.18
N ARG A 663 -17.90 11.51 10.75
CA ARG A 663 -17.32 12.07 9.51
C ARG A 663 -16.82 10.99 8.55
N PHE A 664 -16.15 9.98 9.07
CA PHE A 664 -15.53 8.91 8.28
C PHE A 664 -15.58 7.59 9.05
N LEU A 665 -16.45 6.69 8.61
CA LEU A 665 -16.70 5.40 9.24
C LEU A 665 -15.85 4.30 8.61
N THR A 666 -15.14 3.52 9.42
CA THR A 666 -14.34 2.39 8.92
C THR A 666 -15.00 1.05 9.25
N PHE A 667 -14.76 0.01 8.45
CA PHE A 667 -15.11 -1.37 8.81
C PHE A 667 -13.86 -2.24 8.91
N LEU A 668 -13.90 -3.24 9.80
CA LEU A 668 -13.01 -4.40 9.72
C LEU A 668 -13.56 -5.32 8.63
N ALA A 669 -12.72 -5.70 7.68
CA ALA A 669 -13.11 -6.53 6.56
C ALA A 669 -11.94 -7.35 6.02
N GLU A 670 -12.26 -8.33 5.18
CA GLU A 670 -11.32 -9.11 4.38
C GLU A 670 -11.91 -9.35 2.99
N GLU A 671 -11.03 -9.67 2.04
CA GLU A 671 -11.45 -10.40 0.85
C GLU A 671 -11.40 -11.91 1.11
N TRP A 672 -12.57 -12.53 1.15
CA TRP A 672 -12.74 -13.96 1.11
C TRP A 672 -12.51 -14.46 -0.33
N THR A 673 -11.33 -15.05 -0.55
CA THR A 673 -10.89 -15.45 -1.88
C THR A 673 -11.06 -16.95 -2.11
N SER A 674 -11.71 -17.29 -3.22
CA SER A 674 -11.72 -18.65 -3.76
C SER A 674 -10.50 -18.96 -4.62
N THR A 675 -9.95 -20.17 -4.46
CA THR A 675 -8.63 -20.54 -4.99
C THR A 675 -8.63 -20.74 -6.50
N PHE A 676 -7.57 -20.24 -7.14
CA PHE A 676 -7.36 -20.23 -8.59
C PHE A 676 -6.82 -21.55 -9.16
N GLU A 677 -6.65 -22.61 -8.36
CA GLU A 677 -5.76 -23.74 -8.70
C GLU A 677 -6.48 -25.05 -9.04
N GLU A 678 -7.82 -25.08 -9.00
CA GLU A 678 -8.58 -26.26 -9.40
C GLU A 678 -9.48 -25.95 -10.58
N TYR A 679 -8.83 -25.80 -11.73
CA TYR A 679 -9.54 -25.86 -12.99
C TYR A 679 -9.92 -27.30 -13.28
N SER A 680 -11.20 -27.52 -13.52
CA SER A 680 -11.72 -28.80 -14.01
C SER A 680 -12.62 -28.53 -15.21
N GLU A 681 -12.97 -29.56 -15.96
CA GLU A 681 -13.98 -29.43 -17.02
C GLU A 681 -15.32 -28.89 -16.45
N ALA A 682 -15.64 -29.21 -15.19
CA ALA A 682 -16.82 -28.71 -14.49
C ALA A 682 -16.66 -27.28 -13.93
N HIS A 683 -15.42 -26.84 -13.67
CA HIS A 683 -15.10 -25.52 -13.11
C HIS A 683 -13.92 -24.91 -13.88
N PRO A 684 -14.11 -24.52 -15.16
CA PRO A 684 -13.03 -24.07 -16.03
C PRO A 684 -12.39 -22.75 -15.60
N TYR A 685 -12.98 -22.06 -14.60
CA TYR A 685 -12.51 -20.79 -14.07
C TYR A 685 -12.36 -20.79 -12.53
N GLY A 686 -12.33 -21.97 -11.88
CA GLY A 686 -12.36 -22.11 -10.41
C GLY A 686 -13.77 -22.19 -9.82
N PHE A 687 -13.88 -22.30 -8.50
CA PHE A 687 -15.16 -22.55 -7.79
C PHE A 687 -15.57 -21.38 -6.86
N TYR A 688 -16.88 -21.19 -6.62
CA TYR A 688 -17.51 -20.25 -5.65
C TYR A 688 -17.38 -18.73 -5.86
N GLY A 689 -16.31 -18.22 -6.47
CA GLY A 689 -16.04 -16.78 -6.66
C GLY A 689 -15.54 -16.06 -5.40
N HIS A 690 -15.19 -14.79 -5.52
CA HIS A 690 -14.64 -13.98 -4.42
C HIS A 690 -15.69 -13.08 -3.78
N ARG A 691 -15.52 -12.75 -2.50
CA ARG A 691 -16.45 -11.89 -1.75
C ARG A 691 -15.73 -11.02 -0.71
N ASN A 692 -16.18 -9.80 -0.52
CA ASN A 692 -15.76 -8.95 0.59
C ASN A 692 -16.60 -9.25 1.82
N LEU A 693 -15.97 -9.73 2.91
CA LEU A 693 -16.63 -10.00 4.18
C LEU A 693 -16.41 -8.83 5.13
N ILE A 694 -17.50 -8.16 5.51
CA ILE A 694 -17.47 -6.87 6.22
C ILE A 694 -18.21 -7.00 7.54
N PHE A 695 -17.57 -6.61 8.64
CA PHE A 695 -18.08 -6.77 10.00
C PHE A 695 -18.55 -5.45 10.63
N ALA A 696 -19.67 -5.51 11.35
CA ALA A 696 -20.08 -4.39 12.21
C ALA A 696 -19.22 -4.28 13.48
N ASP A 697 -18.65 -5.39 13.94
CA ASP A 697 -17.77 -5.43 15.11
C ASP A 697 -16.30 -5.23 14.68
N PRO A 698 -15.66 -4.10 15.03
CA PRO A 698 -14.28 -3.84 14.67
C PRO A 698 -13.26 -4.59 15.55
N TYR A 699 -13.72 -5.46 16.46
CA TYR A 699 -12.90 -6.37 17.27
C TYR A 699 -13.13 -7.84 16.90
N PHE A 700 -13.81 -8.11 15.78
CA PHE A 700 -14.15 -9.47 15.42
C PHE A 700 -12.90 -10.36 15.35
N PRO A 701 -12.85 -11.51 16.06
CA PRO A 701 -11.58 -12.14 16.44
C PRO A 701 -10.95 -13.00 15.33
N ARG A 702 -11.59 -13.10 14.17
CA ARG A 702 -11.25 -14.10 13.16
C ARG A 702 -11.64 -13.66 11.76
N TRP A 703 -10.92 -14.22 10.79
CA TRP A 703 -11.17 -14.09 9.37
C TRP A 703 -11.34 -15.50 8.74
N TRP A 704 -11.79 -15.56 7.48
CA TRP A 704 -12.06 -16.77 6.72
C TRP A 704 -11.31 -16.76 5.40
N ASN A 705 -11.10 -17.94 4.83
CA ASN A 705 -10.72 -18.04 3.43
C ASN A 705 -11.34 -19.29 2.82
N ALA A 706 -11.58 -19.26 1.52
CA ALA A 706 -12.23 -20.38 0.83
C ALA A 706 -11.31 -21.60 0.68
N ARG A 707 -10.05 -21.47 1.09
CA ARG A 707 -8.98 -22.46 0.93
C ARG A 707 -9.30 -23.81 1.58
N ASN A 708 -10.13 -23.81 2.61
CA ASN A 708 -10.61 -25.05 3.25
C ASN A 708 -11.77 -25.71 2.48
N TYR A 709 -11.96 -25.35 1.20
CA TYR A 709 -13.13 -25.70 0.39
C TYR A 709 -14.45 -25.33 1.07
N GLN A 710 -14.40 -24.32 1.95
CA GLN A 710 -15.59 -23.81 2.58
C GLN A 710 -16.43 -23.15 1.50
N THR A 711 -17.68 -23.57 1.39
CA THR A 711 -18.67 -22.88 0.56
C THR A 711 -19.06 -21.56 1.23
N PRO A 712 -19.59 -20.58 0.48
CA PRO A 712 -20.15 -19.36 1.06
C PRO A 712 -21.22 -19.66 2.14
N ALA A 713 -22.05 -20.70 1.91
CA ALA A 713 -23.08 -21.11 2.87
C ALA A 713 -22.51 -21.58 4.21
N GLN A 714 -21.40 -22.33 4.21
CA GLN A 714 -20.72 -22.76 5.43
C GLN A 714 -20.13 -21.56 6.20
N VAL A 715 -19.54 -20.60 5.48
CA VAL A 715 -19.04 -19.36 6.10
C VAL A 715 -20.18 -18.59 6.78
N TRP A 716 -21.33 -18.44 6.10
CA TRP A 716 -22.50 -17.78 6.68
C TRP A 716 -23.07 -18.51 7.89
N GLU A 717 -23.11 -19.85 7.86
CA GLU A 717 -23.53 -20.67 9.00
C GLU A 717 -22.61 -20.45 10.21
N ASP A 718 -21.30 -20.45 9.99
CA ASP A 718 -20.33 -20.21 11.06
C ASP A 718 -20.47 -18.80 11.63
N LEU A 719 -20.56 -17.77 10.78
CA LEU A 719 -20.77 -16.39 11.21
C LEU A 719 -22.05 -16.23 12.06
N ARG A 720 -23.12 -16.95 11.74
CA ARG A 720 -24.35 -16.97 12.57
C ARG A 720 -24.13 -17.64 13.91
N LYS A 721 -23.34 -18.70 14.00
CA LYS A 721 -22.96 -19.32 15.29
C LYS A 721 -22.18 -18.35 16.18
N PHE A 722 -21.41 -17.44 15.57
CA PHE A 722 -20.74 -16.34 16.26
C PHE A 722 -21.64 -15.13 16.58
N ASN A 723 -22.93 -15.15 16.19
CA ASN A 723 -23.81 -13.98 16.23
C ASN A 723 -23.20 -12.74 15.56
N ALA A 724 -22.42 -12.94 14.50
CA ALA A 724 -21.78 -11.86 13.77
C ALA A 724 -22.82 -11.00 13.04
N ASN A 725 -22.65 -9.68 13.09
CA ASN A 725 -23.37 -8.75 12.23
C ASN A 725 -22.47 -8.41 11.04
N PHE A 726 -22.80 -8.94 9.85
CA PHE A 726 -21.94 -8.88 8.67
C PHE A 726 -22.71 -8.76 7.35
N VAL A 727 -21.99 -8.40 6.29
CA VAL A 727 -22.38 -8.65 4.88
C VAL A 727 -21.21 -9.29 4.14
N HIS A 728 -21.49 -10.11 3.14
CA HIS A 728 -20.53 -10.89 2.36
C HIS A 728 -20.82 -10.65 0.87
N ILE A 729 -20.13 -9.68 0.27
CA ILE A 729 -20.50 -9.07 -1.01
C ILE A 729 -19.69 -9.70 -2.15
N PRO A 730 -20.31 -10.38 -3.13
CA PRO A 730 -19.60 -10.94 -4.28
C PRO A 730 -19.11 -9.86 -5.23
N HIS A 731 -17.95 -10.11 -5.80
CA HIS A 731 -17.27 -9.25 -6.77
C HIS A 731 -16.59 -10.08 -7.86
N GLN A 732 -15.97 -9.40 -8.83
CA GLN A 732 -15.38 -10.05 -10.02
C GLN A 732 -16.36 -11.01 -10.69
N LEU A 733 -17.63 -10.58 -10.80
CA LEU A 733 -18.79 -11.47 -10.96
C LEU A 733 -18.66 -12.43 -12.13
N ALA A 734 -18.14 -11.96 -13.26
CA ALA A 734 -17.90 -12.75 -14.46
C ALA A 734 -16.43 -12.75 -14.91
N ASP A 735 -15.47 -12.46 -14.02
CA ASP A 735 -14.04 -12.37 -14.37
C ASP A 735 -13.48 -13.75 -14.79
N THR A 736 -12.53 -13.75 -15.72
CA THR A 736 -11.78 -14.94 -16.17
C THR A 736 -10.28 -14.87 -15.90
N GLY A 737 -9.78 -13.71 -15.48
CA GLY A 737 -8.50 -13.57 -14.81
C GLY A 737 -8.54 -14.06 -13.37
N ASN A 738 -9.72 -14.03 -12.75
CA ASN A 738 -10.02 -14.56 -11.43
C ASN A 738 -11.22 -15.52 -11.49
N VAL A 739 -11.78 -15.89 -10.33
CA VAL A 739 -12.88 -16.85 -10.23
C VAL A 739 -14.24 -16.14 -10.31
N PRO A 740 -15.09 -16.43 -11.32
CA PRO A 740 -16.41 -15.81 -11.41
C PRO A 740 -17.33 -16.26 -10.27
N THR A 741 -18.32 -15.43 -9.94
CA THR A 741 -19.27 -15.71 -8.87
C THR A 741 -20.16 -16.91 -9.20
N ASP A 742 -20.21 -17.87 -8.28
CA ASP A 742 -21.18 -18.96 -8.33
C ASP A 742 -22.52 -18.53 -7.72
N TRP A 743 -23.48 -18.19 -8.59
CA TRP A 743 -24.83 -17.78 -8.23
C TRP A 743 -25.72 -18.91 -7.70
N ASN A 744 -25.23 -20.14 -7.57
CA ASN A 744 -25.94 -21.19 -6.83
C ASN A 744 -25.91 -20.97 -5.32
N PHE A 745 -24.97 -20.15 -4.82
CA PHE A 745 -24.92 -19.71 -3.42
C PHE A 745 -25.52 -18.31 -3.31
N THR A 746 -26.68 -18.23 -2.65
CA THR A 746 -27.38 -16.96 -2.41
C THR A 746 -27.96 -16.93 -1.01
N ASP A 747 -27.98 -15.76 -0.40
CA ASP A 747 -28.61 -15.50 0.88
C ASP A 747 -28.91 -14.01 0.97
N GLU A 748 -30.19 -13.62 0.97
CA GLU A 748 -30.55 -12.19 0.91
C GLU A 748 -30.11 -11.39 2.14
N THR A 749 -29.79 -12.04 3.27
CA THR A 749 -29.34 -11.35 4.49
C THR A 749 -27.82 -11.24 4.54
N ALA A 750 -27.12 -12.32 4.22
CA ALA A 750 -25.66 -12.36 4.22
C ALA A 750 -25.06 -11.74 2.96
N GLN A 751 -25.71 -11.90 1.81
CA GLN A 751 -25.28 -11.44 0.48
C GLN A 751 -26.36 -10.57 -0.19
N PRO A 752 -26.64 -9.37 0.35
CA PRO A 752 -27.75 -8.56 -0.13
C PRO A 752 -27.45 -7.77 -1.42
N VAL A 753 -26.17 -7.53 -1.73
CA VAL A 753 -25.70 -6.70 -2.85
C VAL A 753 -24.50 -7.34 -3.53
N ALA A 754 -24.19 -6.92 -4.75
CA ALA A 754 -23.01 -7.34 -5.52
C ALA A 754 -22.29 -6.14 -6.15
N GLU A 755 -20.98 -6.27 -6.36
CA GLU A 755 -20.16 -5.27 -7.06
C GLU A 755 -20.36 -5.38 -8.58
N ILE A 756 -21.10 -4.43 -9.15
CA ILE A 756 -21.35 -4.37 -10.60
C ILE A 756 -20.18 -3.79 -11.38
N PHE A 757 -19.30 -3.02 -10.72
CA PHE A 757 -18.20 -2.31 -11.36
C PHE A 757 -16.99 -2.24 -10.44
N GLN A 758 -15.81 -2.39 -11.04
CA GLN A 758 -14.50 -2.22 -10.40
C GLN A 758 -13.53 -1.52 -11.36
N VAL A 759 -12.28 -1.28 -10.95
CA VAL A 759 -11.24 -0.72 -11.84
C VAL A 759 -11.09 -1.51 -13.15
N ARG A 760 -11.48 -2.80 -13.14
CA ARG A 760 -11.48 -3.72 -14.28
C ARG A 760 -12.56 -3.41 -15.32
N GLY A 761 -13.68 -2.81 -14.90
CA GLY A 761 -14.86 -2.50 -15.69
C GLY A 761 -16.16 -3.05 -15.09
N SER A 762 -17.22 -3.06 -15.90
CA SER A 762 -18.59 -3.45 -15.54
C SER A 762 -18.87 -4.93 -15.79
N TYR A 763 -19.60 -5.53 -14.85
CA TYR A 763 -20.17 -6.87 -14.89
C TYR A 763 -21.71 -6.85 -14.99
N GLU A 764 -22.31 -5.77 -15.53
CA GLU A 764 -23.76 -5.65 -15.70
C GLU A 764 -24.33 -6.77 -16.60
N TYR A 765 -23.82 -6.88 -17.84
CA TYR A 765 -24.10 -7.94 -18.81
C TYR A 765 -23.00 -8.02 -19.87
N LYS A 766 -22.96 -9.11 -20.65
CA LYS A 766 -22.02 -9.27 -21.77
C LYS A 766 -22.28 -8.23 -22.88
N GLY A 767 -21.31 -7.38 -23.18
CA GLY A 767 -21.43 -6.26 -24.13
C GLY A 767 -21.91 -4.96 -23.50
N THR A 768 -21.85 -4.84 -22.17
CA THR A 768 -22.26 -3.62 -21.45
C THR A 768 -21.27 -2.46 -21.68
N PRO A 769 -21.71 -1.18 -21.60
CA PRO A 769 -20.79 -0.05 -21.53
C PRO A 769 -19.72 -0.25 -20.46
N ARG A 770 -18.46 0.00 -20.83
CA ARG A 770 -17.28 -0.24 -19.98
C ARG A 770 -17.21 -1.67 -19.43
N GLU A 771 -17.64 -2.68 -20.17
CA GLU A 771 -17.49 -4.10 -19.82
C GLU A 771 -16.05 -4.38 -19.32
N ALA A 772 -15.95 -5.20 -18.27
CA ALA A 772 -14.65 -5.61 -17.76
C ALA A 772 -13.78 -6.27 -18.84
N VAL A 773 -12.48 -5.97 -18.83
CA VAL A 773 -11.54 -6.40 -19.89
C VAL A 773 -11.48 -7.93 -20.02
N ARG A 774 -11.58 -8.65 -18.90
CA ARG A 774 -11.59 -10.12 -18.84
C ARG A 774 -12.93 -10.58 -18.29
N THR A 775 -13.70 -11.28 -19.10
CA THR A 775 -15.02 -11.79 -18.72
C THR A 775 -15.28 -13.17 -19.29
N THR A 776 -16.22 -13.91 -18.71
CA THR A 776 -16.69 -15.18 -19.25
C THR A 776 -17.23 -14.97 -20.68
N PRO A 777 -16.98 -15.91 -21.62
CA PRO A 777 -17.50 -15.78 -22.97
C PRO A 777 -19.02 -15.95 -23.02
N ASP A 778 -19.55 -16.82 -22.16
CA ASP A 778 -20.95 -17.16 -22.08
C ASP A 778 -21.67 -16.43 -20.92
N LYS A 779 -23.01 -16.37 -21.05
CA LYS A 779 -23.90 -15.91 -19.99
C LYS A 779 -23.92 -16.91 -18.83
N GLY A 780 -24.16 -16.43 -17.62
CA GLY A 780 -24.37 -17.24 -16.42
C GLY A 780 -23.83 -16.61 -15.14
N SER A 781 -22.89 -15.68 -15.28
CA SER A 781 -22.14 -15.08 -14.17
C SER A 781 -22.33 -13.57 -14.02
N PHE A 782 -22.86 -12.86 -15.03
CA PHE A 782 -23.10 -11.42 -14.93
C PHE A 782 -24.27 -11.12 -13.99
N LEU A 783 -24.36 -9.87 -13.52
CA LEU A 783 -25.41 -9.49 -12.56
C LEU A 783 -26.82 -9.62 -13.17
N GLN A 784 -27.00 -9.26 -14.45
CA GLN A 784 -28.24 -9.50 -15.17
C GLN A 784 -28.61 -10.99 -15.29
N ASP A 785 -27.64 -11.90 -15.32
CA ASP A 785 -27.90 -13.34 -15.35
C ASP A 785 -28.45 -13.82 -13.99
N ALA A 786 -27.92 -13.28 -12.89
CA ALA A 786 -28.46 -13.54 -11.55
C ALA A 786 -29.92 -13.06 -11.43
N TRP A 787 -30.21 -11.85 -11.90
CA TRP A 787 -31.59 -11.32 -11.87
C TRP A 787 -32.53 -12.13 -12.78
N ALA A 788 -32.08 -12.58 -13.95
CA ALA A 788 -32.88 -13.44 -14.83
C ALA A 788 -33.21 -14.80 -14.18
N ARG A 789 -32.35 -15.31 -13.29
CA ARG A 789 -32.60 -16.50 -12.46
C ARG A 789 -33.54 -16.23 -11.28
N GLY A 790 -33.99 -14.99 -11.08
CA GLY A 790 -34.85 -14.61 -9.97
C GLY A 790 -34.11 -14.41 -8.64
N ILE A 791 -32.79 -14.21 -8.66
CA ILE A 791 -32.03 -13.86 -7.47
C ILE A 791 -32.30 -12.38 -7.15
N VAL A 792 -32.71 -12.09 -5.91
CA VAL A 792 -32.87 -10.71 -5.42
C VAL A 792 -31.55 -10.25 -4.84
N ILE A 793 -30.85 -9.39 -5.57
CA ILE A 793 -29.57 -8.84 -5.14
C ILE A 793 -29.43 -7.40 -5.65
N GLY A 794 -29.06 -6.49 -4.74
CA GLY A 794 -28.84 -5.09 -5.04
C GLY A 794 -27.46 -4.82 -5.65
N VAL A 795 -27.17 -3.54 -5.85
CA VAL A 795 -26.00 -3.08 -6.59
C VAL A 795 -25.15 -2.16 -5.71
N ILE A 796 -23.84 -2.40 -5.72
CA ILE A 796 -22.81 -1.43 -5.34
C ILE A 796 -21.68 -1.45 -6.39
N ALA A 797 -20.68 -0.60 -6.21
CA ALA A 797 -19.42 -0.65 -6.94
C ALA A 797 -18.28 -0.33 -5.97
N SER A 798 -17.08 -0.86 -6.23
CA SER A 798 -15.89 -0.65 -5.41
C SER A 798 -14.64 -0.87 -6.28
N PRO A 799 -13.47 -0.29 -5.98
CA PRO A 799 -12.32 -0.29 -6.89
C PRO A 799 -11.55 -1.62 -7.04
N ASP A 800 -11.48 -2.49 -6.02
CA ASP A 800 -10.55 -3.65 -5.91
C ASP A 800 -9.11 -3.20 -5.62
N HIS A 801 -8.48 -2.54 -6.60
CA HIS A 801 -7.15 -1.96 -6.47
C HIS A 801 -7.14 -0.48 -6.88
N GLY A 802 -6.21 0.27 -6.27
CA GLY A 802 -5.81 1.58 -6.74
C GLY A 802 -6.78 2.70 -6.42
N GLY A 803 -7.87 2.44 -5.70
CA GLY A 803 -8.82 3.44 -5.21
C GLY A 803 -9.61 4.20 -6.28
N GLY A 804 -10.73 4.78 -5.86
CA GLY A 804 -11.49 5.76 -6.63
C GLY A 804 -12.44 5.19 -7.70
N TYR A 805 -12.01 4.20 -8.51
CA TYR A 805 -12.80 3.65 -9.63
C TYR A 805 -13.84 2.60 -9.20
N GLY A 806 -14.86 3.08 -8.49
CA GLY A 806 -16.01 2.33 -7.99
C GLY A 806 -16.46 2.96 -6.69
N LYS A 807 -17.77 3.17 -6.48
CA LYS A 807 -18.30 3.68 -5.20
C LYS A 807 -19.60 3.00 -4.80
N ALA A 808 -19.66 2.62 -3.53
CA ALA A 808 -20.87 2.17 -2.87
C ALA A 808 -21.66 3.40 -2.42
N CYS A 809 -22.89 3.55 -2.91
CA CYS A 809 -23.75 4.68 -2.58
C CYS A 809 -24.92 4.17 -1.75
N VAL A 810 -25.08 4.62 -0.51
CA VAL A 810 -26.01 4.01 0.47
C VAL A 810 -26.92 5.04 1.10
N TYR A 811 -28.23 4.80 1.06
CA TYR A 811 -29.25 5.59 1.76
C TYR A 811 -29.51 5.03 3.16
N ALA A 812 -28.97 5.71 4.17
CA ALA A 812 -29.08 5.32 5.58
C ALA A 812 -29.53 6.51 6.46
N PRO A 813 -30.23 6.25 7.58
CA PRO A 813 -30.63 7.32 8.49
C PRO A 813 -29.40 8.00 9.12
N ASP A 814 -28.37 7.24 9.48
CA ASP A 814 -27.21 7.70 10.22
C ASP A 814 -25.92 7.06 9.70
N LEU A 815 -24.79 7.74 9.88
CA LEU A 815 -23.46 7.21 9.55
C LEU A 815 -22.93 6.32 10.68
N THR A 816 -23.45 5.10 10.76
CA THR A 816 -23.02 4.08 11.74
C THR A 816 -22.87 2.72 11.07
N ARG A 817 -22.03 1.83 11.61
CA ARG A 817 -21.82 0.48 11.04
C ARG A 817 -23.13 -0.27 10.86
N THR A 818 -23.97 -0.29 11.88
CA THR A 818 -25.29 -0.93 11.84
C THR A 818 -26.20 -0.31 10.78
N ALA A 819 -26.33 1.02 10.74
CA ALA A 819 -27.23 1.69 9.80
C ALA A 819 -26.81 1.49 8.34
N ILE A 820 -25.50 1.50 8.05
CA ILE A 820 -24.96 1.23 6.71
C ILE A 820 -25.21 -0.24 6.32
N LEU A 821 -24.88 -1.21 7.19
CA LEU A 821 -25.12 -2.62 6.89
C LEU A 821 -26.61 -2.94 6.75
N ASP A 822 -27.48 -2.34 7.55
CA ASP A 822 -28.93 -2.51 7.44
C ASP A 822 -29.49 -1.88 6.17
N ALA A 823 -28.92 -0.76 5.70
CA ALA A 823 -29.27 -0.18 4.42
C ALA A 823 -28.81 -1.04 3.24
N LEU A 824 -27.62 -1.65 3.31
CA LEU A 824 -27.15 -2.64 2.34
C LEU A 824 -28.06 -3.87 2.31
N ARG A 825 -28.46 -4.42 3.47
CA ARG A 825 -29.43 -5.53 3.57
C ARG A 825 -30.77 -5.20 2.94
N ALA A 826 -31.24 -3.97 3.14
CA ALA A 826 -32.44 -3.45 2.51
C ALA A 826 -32.22 -3.04 1.03
N ARG A 827 -31.01 -3.19 0.50
CA ARG A 827 -30.59 -2.80 -0.86
C ARG A 827 -30.90 -1.34 -1.21
N ARG A 828 -31.01 -0.47 -0.20
CA ARG A 828 -31.19 0.98 -0.37
C ARG A 828 -29.87 1.62 -0.79
N CYS A 829 -29.32 1.14 -1.89
CA CYS A 829 -28.00 1.47 -2.37
C CYS A 829 -27.92 1.36 -3.88
N TYR A 830 -26.84 1.89 -4.44
CA TYR A 830 -26.52 1.81 -5.84
C TYR A 830 -25.01 1.90 -6.03
N GLY A 831 -24.53 1.62 -7.25
CA GLY A 831 -23.12 1.71 -7.61
C GLY A 831 -22.88 2.85 -8.58
N THR A 832 -21.73 3.52 -8.46
CA THR A 832 -21.20 4.42 -9.50
C THR A 832 -19.80 3.99 -9.87
N SER A 833 -19.34 4.30 -11.10
CA SER A 833 -17.94 4.12 -11.50
C SER A 833 -17.02 5.10 -10.76
N ALA A 834 -16.54 6.19 -11.36
CA ALA A 834 -15.65 7.14 -10.69
C ALA A 834 -16.37 8.38 -10.13
N ALA A 835 -17.43 8.88 -10.76
CA ALA A 835 -18.08 10.13 -10.35
C ALA A 835 -19.07 9.94 -9.18
N LYS A 836 -19.14 10.90 -8.24
CA LYS A 836 -20.21 10.97 -7.23
C LYS A 836 -21.53 11.43 -7.85
N ILE A 837 -22.19 10.50 -8.53
CA ILE A 837 -23.51 10.70 -9.14
C ILE A 837 -24.58 10.50 -8.06
N VAL A 838 -25.44 11.50 -7.85
CA VAL A 838 -26.62 11.39 -6.99
C VAL A 838 -27.76 10.76 -7.79
N LEU A 839 -28.37 9.70 -7.24
CA LEU A 839 -29.46 8.99 -7.90
C LEU A 839 -30.57 8.63 -6.91
N ASP A 840 -31.80 9.13 -7.11
CA ASP A 840 -33.04 8.69 -6.44
C ASP A 840 -33.97 8.10 -7.50
N VAL A 841 -34.32 6.83 -7.34
CA VAL A 841 -35.16 6.06 -8.25
C VAL A 841 -36.29 5.47 -7.44
N ARG A 842 -37.52 5.75 -7.87
CA ARG A 842 -38.73 5.21 -7.26
C ARG A 842 -39.60 4.53 -8.31
N VAL A 843 -40.03 3.30 -8.03
CA VAL A 843 -40.86 2.50 -8.92
C VAL A 843 -42.20 2.24 -8.23
N ASP A 844 -43.29 2.79 -8.75
CA ASP A 844 -44.60 2.85 -8.06
C ASP A 844 -44.52 3.38 -6.62
N GLY A 845 -43.64 4.37 -6.42
CA GLY A 845 -43.40 4.99 -5.12
C GLY A 845 -42.44 4.22 -4.20
N HIS A 846 -42.08 2.98 -4.55
CA HIS A 846 -41.10 2.17 -3.84
C HIS A 846 -39.68 2.61 -4.15
N LEU A 847 -38.85 2.77 -3.12
CA LEU A 847 -37.44 3.15 -3.29
C LEU A 847 -36.65 2.00 -3.93
N MET A 848 -35.62 2.34 -4.72
CA MET A 848 -34.65 1.37 -5.24
C MET A 848 -34.21 0.36 -4.18
N GLY A 849 -34.12 -0.92 -4.55
CA GLY A 849 -33.76 -2.02 -3.64
C GLY A 849 -34.94 -2.80 -3.04
N GLU A 850 -36.14 -2.22 -3.04
CA GLU A 850 -37.30 -2.83 -2.37
C GLU A 850 -37.86 -4.07 -3.09
N LYS A 851 -38.37 -4.99 -2.27
CA LYS A 851 -39.22 -6.12 -2.71
C LYS A 851 -40.68 -5.77 -2.49
N VAL A 852 -41.46 -5.92 -3.54
CA VAL A 852 -42.91 -5.74 -3.57
C VAL A 852 -43.54 -7.12 -3.80
N ALA A 853 -44.34 -7.59 -2.83
CA ALA A 853 -44.94 -8.91 -2.87
C ALA A 853 -45.97 -9.06 -4.01
N THR A 854 -46.63 -7.96 -4.40
CA THR A 854 -47.61 -7.97 -5.47
C THR A 854 -46.95 -7.91 -6.84
N MET A 855 -47.61 -8.51 -7.83
CA MET A 855 -47.25 -8.36 -9.24
C MET A 855 -47.38 -6.90 -9.68
N PRO A 856 -46.72 -6.49 -10.78
CA PRO A 856 -46.92 -5.15 -11.34
C PRO A 856 -48.40 -4.87 -11.63
N GLY A 857 -48.82 -3.61 -11.44
CA GLY A 857 -50.15 -3.15 -11.81
C GLY A 857 -50.36 -3.08 -13.33
N LYS A 858 -51.46 -2.46 -13.78
CA LYS A 858 -51.71 -2.21 -15.22
C LYS A 858 -50.73 -1.21 -15.84
N SER A 859 -50.07 -0.42 -15.01
CA SER A 859 -49.02 0.52 -15.39
C SER A 859 -48.04 0.61 -14.22
N VAL A 860 -46.76 0.82 -14.53
CA VAL A 860 -45.72 1.04 -13.53
C VAL A 860 -45.07 2.40 -13.78
N THR A 861 -45.00 3.22 -12.74
CA THR A 861 -44.36 4.53 -12.76
C THR A 861 -42.90 4.42 -12.32
N VAL A 862 -41.98 5.06 -13.04
CA VAL A 862 -40.56 5.14 -12.69
C VAL A 862 -40.18 6.61 -12.56
N LYS A 863 -40.05 7.10 -11.34
CA LYS A 863 -39.52 8.44 -11.02
C LYS A 863 -38.00 8.36 -10.92
N VAL A 864 -37.30 9.27 -11.59
CA VAL A 864 -35.84 9.38 -11.55
C VAL A 864 -35.44 10.81 -11.21
N VAL A 865 -34.51 10.95 -10.27
CA VAL A 865 -33.75 12.19 -10.00
C VAL A 865 -32.27 11.85 -10.10
N ALA A 866 -31.56 12.53 -10.99
CA ALA A 866 -30.12 12.37 -11.20
C ALA A 866 -29.42 13.73 -11.12
N ARG A 867 -28.29 13.80 -10.40
CA ARG A 867 -27.37 14.95 -10.40
C ARG A 867 -25.94 14.46 -10.52
N CYS A 868 -25.23 14.95 -11.54
CA CYS A 868 -23.90 14.46 -11.91
C CYS A 868 -22.87 15.61 -11.83
N PRO A 869 -21.58 15.32 -11.60
CA PRO A 869 -20.52 16.33 -11.72
C PRO A 869 -20.26 16.73 -13.19
N GLY A 870 -20.49 15.83 -14.14
CA GLY A 870 -20.41 16.10 -15.58
C GLY A 870 -21.78 16.02 -16.29
N ASP A 871 -21.79 16.34 -17.58
CA ASP A 871 -23.00 16.33 -18.40
C ASP A 871 -23.54 14.92 -18.57
N ILE A 872 -24.86 14.77 -18.46
CA ILE A 872 -25.56 13.52 -18.73
C ILE A 872 -25.62 13.31 -20.25
N ASP A 873 -25.24 12.11 -20.70
CA ASP A 873 -25.48 11.64 -22.07
C ASP A 873 -26.88 11.04 -22.18
N ARG A 874 -27.18 10.07 -21.31
CA ARG A 874 -28.49 9.41 -21.27
C ARG A 874 -28.83 8.76 -19.94
N ILE A 875 -30.13 8.60 -19.72
CA ILE A 875 -30.74 7.87 -18.61
C ILE A 875 -31.64 6.78 -19.19
N GLU A 876 -31.42 5.54 -18.79
CA GLU A 876 -32.08 4.36 -19.34
C GLU A 876 -32.85 3.61 -18.25
N VAL A 877 -34.09 3.21 -18.54
CA VAL A 877 -34.92 2.39 -17.65
C VAL A 877 -34.92 0.97 -18.20
N CYS A 878 -34.48 0.02 -17.38
CA CYS A 878 -34.43 -1.39 -17.72
C CYS A 878 -35.50 -2.16 -16.96
N ARG A 879 -36.24 -3.02 -17.66
CA ARG A 879 -37.20 -3.99 -17.11
C ARG A 879 -36.82 -5.38 -17.58
N ASN A 880 -36.56 -6.30 -16.66
CA ASN A 880 -36.21 -7.69 -16.97
C ASN A 880 -35.13 -7.83 -18.08
N ASN A 881 -34.00 -7.14 -17.90
CA ASN A 881 -32.88 -7.08 -18.85
C ASN A 881 -33.20 -6.46 -20.22
N GLN A 882 -34.31 -5.74 -20.36
CA GLN A 882 -34.63 -4.96 -21.55
C GLN A 882 -34.72 -3.47 -21.21
N PHE A 883 -33.92 -2.64 -21.89
CA PHE A 883 -34.01 -1.19 -21.80
C PHE A 883 -35.25 -0.70 -22.57
N ILE A 884 -36.30 -0.36 -21.83
CA ILE A 884 -37.63 -0.01 -22.37
C ILE A 884 -37.83 1.50 -22.57
N TYR A 885 -36.91 2.32 -22.04
CA TYR A 885 -36.96 3.76 -22.19
C TYR A 885 -35.56 4.37 -22.08
N THR A 886 -35.30 5.39 -22.90
CA THR A 886 -34.08 6.19 -22.88
C THR A 886 -34.47 7.66 -22.93
N LYS A 887 -33.89 8.47 -22.05
CA LYS A 887 -33.96 9.93 -22.06
C LYS A 887 -32.56 10.48 -22.26
N ASN A 888 -32.42 11.51 -23.09
CA ASN A 888 -31.21 12.30 -23.24
C ASN A 888 -31.49 13.71 -22.68
N PRO A 889 -31.26 13.96 -21.38
CA PRO A 889 -31.40 15.29 -20.78
C PRO A 889 -30.29 16.23 -21.26
N ASP A 890 -30.56 17.53 -21.21
CA ASP A 890 -29.51 18.55 -21.38
C ASP A 890 -28.90 18.91 -20.02
N GLY A 891 -27.57 18.94 -19.94
CA GLY A 891 -26.84 19.37 -18.74
C GLY A 891 -26.58 18.26 -17.72
N ARG A 892 -26.40 18.64 -16.45
CA ARG A 892 -25.89 17.77 -15.37
C ARG A 892 -26.95 17.23 -14.42
N GLU A 893 -28.20 17.63 -14.61
CA GLU A 893 -29.31 17.28 -13.73
C GLU A 893 -30.54 16.84 -14.54
N ALA A 894 -31.30 15.89 -14.01
CA ALA A 894 -32.57 15.47 -14.58
C ALA A 894 -33.55 15.02 -13.49
N GLU A 895 -34.80 15.46 -13.58
CA GLU A 895 -35.92 14.93 -12.81
C GLU A 895 -37.10 14.65 -13.75
N PHE A 896 -37.59 13.41 -13.78
CA PHE A 896 -38.74 13.04 -14.61
C PHE A 896 -39.47 11.81 -14.08
N VAL A 897 -40.66 11.55 -14.63
CA VAL A 897 -41.42 10.32 -14.42
C VAL A 897 -41.70 9.66 -15.77
N PHE A 898 -41.27 8.41 -15.92
CA PHE A 898 -41.66 7.52 -17.01
C PHE A 898 -42.81 6.63 -16.55
N VAL A 899 -43.71 6.26 -17.48
CA VAL A 899 -44.82 5.34 -17.20
C VAL A 899 -44.75 4.18 -18.18
N ASP A 900 -44.41 3.00 -17.68
CA ASP A 900 -44.54 1.75 -18.40
C ASP A 900 -46.02 1.37 -18.46
N ARG A 901 -46.61 1.44 -19.66
CA ARG A 901 -48.02 1.12 -19.91
C ARG A 901 -48.25 -0.33 -20.29
N GLU A 902 -47.18 -1.10 -20.45
CA GLU A 902 -47.23 -2.51 -20.86
C GLU A 902 -46.40 -3.39 -19.91
N PRO A 903 -46.56 -3.27 -18.58
CA PRO A 903 -45.80 -4.07 -17.63
C PRO A 903 -46.09 -5.56 -17.82
N LEU A 904 -45.09 -6.40 -17.58
CA LEU A 904 -45.25 -7.84 -17.73
C LEU A 904 -46.11 -8.40 -16.59
N ALA A 905 -47.07 -9.27 -16.91
CA ALA A 905 -47.90 -9.99 -15.94
C ALA A 905 -47.14 -11.16 -15.28
N GLN A 906 -45.86 -10.97 -14.98
CA GLN A 906 -44.96 -11.93 -14.35
C GLN A 906 -44.06 -11.22 -13.33
N ARG A 907 -43.25 -11.99 -12.59
CA ARG A 907 -42.22 -11.42 -11.73
C ARG A 907 -41.34 -10.47 -12.54
N SER A 908 -41.25 -9.23 -12.09
CA SER A 908 -40.59 -8.17 -12.83
C SER A 908 -39.66 -7.37 -11.94
N TYR A 909 -38.60 -6.81 -12.50
CA TYR A 909 -37.74 -5.86 -11.81
C TYR A 909 -37.40 -4.69 -12.71
N TYR A 910 -37.27 -3.52 -12.10
CA TYR A 910 -36.92 -2.28 -12.78
C TYR A 910 -35.67 -1.68 -12.15
N TYR A 911 -34.69 -1.32 -12.96
CA TYR A 911 -33.54 -0.50 -12.53
C TYR A 911 -33.24 0.59 -13.55
N VAL A 912 -32.46 1.58 -13.13
CA VAL A 912 -32.09 2.74 -13.93
C VAL A 912 -30.58 2.81 -14.06
N ARG A 913 -30.12 3.14 -15.27
CA ARG A 913 -28.72 3.44 -15.58
C ARG A 913 -28.60 4.91 -16.01
N VAL A 914 -27.65 5.63 -15.43
CA VAL A 914 -27.28 7.00 -15.84
C VAL A 914 -25.89 6.95 -16.44
N ILE A 915 -25.70 7.54 -17.62
CA ILE A 915 -24.41 7.61 -18.30
C ILE A 915 -24.11 9.08 -18.59
N GLN A 916 -22.95 9.54 -18.15
CA GLN A 916 -22.40 10.84 -18.47
C GLN A 916 -21.66 10.82 -19.83
N LYS A 917 -21.43 12.00 -20.42
CA LYS A 917 -20.68 12.14 -21.67
C LYS A 917 -19.20 11.74 -21.56
N ASP A 918 -18.65 11.71 -20.35
CA ASP A 918 -17.31 11.21 -20.02
C ASP A 918 -17.30 9.71 -19.67
N GLU A 919 -18.40 9.00 -20.00
CA GLU A 919 -18.58 7.56 -19.79
C GLU A 919 -18.61 7.10 -18.33
N GLU A 920 -18.75 8.03 -17.37
CA GLU A 920 -19.07 7.65 -15.99
C GLU A 920 -20.53 7.20 -15.86
N ILE A 921 -20.76 6.17 -15.06
CA ILE A 921 -22.03 5.44 -15.01
C ILE A 921 -22.50 5.30 -13.56
N ALA A 922 -23.81 5.39 -13.36
CA ALA A 922 -24.50 4.97 -12.14
C ALA A 922 -25.53 3.88 -12.46
N TRP A 923 -25.68 2.89 -11.57
CA TRP A 923 -26.64 1.80 -11.67
C TRP A 923 -27.45 1.69 -10.38
N SER A 924 -28.75 1.96 -10.42
CA SER A 924 -29.62 1.78 -9.26
C SER A 924 -29.75 0.30 -8.89
N SER A 925 -29.94 -0.02 -7.60
CA SER A 925 -30.50 -1.33 -7.25
C SER A 925 -31.90 -1.49 -7.88
N PRO A 926 -32.29 -2.70 -8.34
CA PRO A 926 -33.62 -2.90 -8.87
C PRO A 926 -34.73 -2.74 -7.81
N VAL A 927 -35.97 -2.49 -8.25
CA VAL A 927 -37.19 -2.76 -7.46
C VAL A 927 -37.84 -4.01 -8.02
N TRP A 928 -38.15 -4.99 -7.17
CA TRP A 928 -38.72 -6.29 -7.59
C TRP A 928 -40.21 -6.38 -7.26
N PHE A 929 -41.02 -6.77 -8.24
CA PHE A 929 -42.44 -7.08 -8.08
C PHE A 929 -42.68 -8.59 -8.18
N GLY A 930 -43.59 -9.11 -7.35
CA GLY A 930 -43.88 -10.55 -7.28
C GLY A 930 -42.74 -11.37 -6.70
N ALA A 931 -41.93 -10.78 -5.82
CA ALA A 931 -40.86 -11.46 -5.07
C ALA A 931 -41.30 -11.66 -3.61
N PRO A 932 -41.31 -12.89 -3.08
CA PRO A 932 -41.71 -13.17 -1.70
C PRO A 932 -40.70 -12.72 -0.65
#